data_AF-A0A961FMK4-F1
#
_entry.id   AF-A0A961FMK4-F1
#
_cell.length_a   1.000
_cell.length_b   1.000
_cell.length_c   1.000
_cell.angle_alpha   90.00
_cell.angle_beta   90.00
_cell.angle_gamma   90.00
#
_symmetry.space_group_name_H-M   'P 1'
#
loop_
_entity.id
_entity.type
_entity.pdbx_description
1 polymer ?
#
loop_
_entity_poly.entity_id
_entity_poly.type
_entity_poly.pdbx_seq_one_letter_code
_entity_poly.pdbx_strand_id
1 'polypeptide(L)'
;MTAFSRSFFALIFLLASGSFARSVDLPDPALFRDAEVVDAFRSVPIQQDGRIKPLDTYARFLLLRLSGHQSLKVQALDGGELASLPGVKKLDAMQFLLLAWFRPDIVRELPVLVVDNSQAVGEVDVEPQGLRDRYSWSELNPAREKLRQKLEEYSQIDSKKLTPIQRQVVDLGRNFFDFDAVLDYLESPRTDWRAEAKDALPAEVIAALPQGDQPWTVWELAKNLGTFIRTNGPAALPQEKADRLLNLMINKTVRPGMTVALIPPADPEELAWLKIGDLVTNVMQEETVPESELRIAQQRDDLVAAAAGGQESLRQATLAFVKDIRDQAEARGELKHVDMEVSYYHRDFFTNALVWYLLGFLLAVLGLLAPASKFSRITGWLAAASMVAGWVMNTWGITVRCLITERPPIATLYETILFITATIALVCLLLEMVLKNRFALALGGLLGALGMLMSYLFMALDAQDTMPTLQAVLITNFWLATHVIAINIGYAGCLLASVISMVWVGWRVVTRGRGDREVSRLFTRVVYGVTCFGLLFALVGTVLGGIWANDSWGRFWGWDPKENGALMIVLMGLVILHSRLGGIVKVTGLHQLSLLMGIVTVFSWFGVNQLGLGLHSYGFTDGIWRALFTTWSIQGAFMLAEFV
;
A
#
# COMPACT_ATOMS: atom_id res chain seq x y z
N MET A 1 -18.46 -30.94 -12.48
CA MET A 1 -18.31 -29.62 -13.14
C MET A 1 -19.07 -29.62 -14.46
N THR A 2 -20.35 -29.29 -14.41
CA THR A 2 -21.27 -29.30 -15.57
C THR A 2 -21.12 -28.01 -16.38
N ALA A 3 -21.58 -28.00 -17.65
CA ALA A 3 -21.51 -26.86 -18.58
C ALA A 3 -22.06 -25.52 -18.05
N PHE A 4 -22.85 -25.59 -16.96
CA PHE A 4 -23.32 -24.44 -16.18
C PHE A 4 -22.17 -23.64 -15.55
N SER A 5 -21.13 -24.28 -15.02
CA SER A 5 -20.02 -23.57 -14.35
C SER A 5 -19.06 -22.90 -15.34
N ARG A 6 -18.95 -23.39 -16.57
CA ARG A 6 -18.03 -22.81 -17.57
C ARG A 6 -18.62 -21.60 -18.29
N SER A 7 -19.93 -21.58 -18.50
CA SER A 7 -20.62 -20.47 -19.19
C SER A 7 -21.00 -19.35 -18.22
N PHE A 8 -21.35 -19.68 -16.97
CA PHE A 8 -21.68 -18.71 -15.93
C PHE A 8 -20.44 -17.90 -15.49
N PHE A 9 -19.27 -18.52 -15.34
CA PHE A 9 -18.03 -17.81 -15.00
C PHE A 9 -17.38 -17.08 -16.17
N ALA A 10 -17.55 -17.55 -17.41
CA ALA A 10 -17.07 -16.84 -18.60
C ALA A 10 -17.91 -15.58 -18.92
N LEU A 11 -19.18 -15.53 -18.50
CA LEU A 11 -20.06 -14.37 -18.69
C LEU A 11 -19.86 -13.26 -17.65
N ILE A 12 -19.20 -13.54 -16.53
CA ILE A 12 -18.83 -12.54 -15.50
C ILE A 12 -17.97 -11.41 -16.09
N PHE A 13 -17.36 -11.63 -17.27
CA PHE A 13 -16.52 -10.66 -17.96
C PHE A 13 -17.19 -9.85 -19.08
N LEU A 14 -18.45 -10.12 -19.48
CA LEU A 14 -18.86 -9.76 -20.85
C LEU A 14 -20.09 -8.88 -21.08
N LEU A 15 -20.82 -8.37 -20.09
CA LEU A 15 -21.96 -7.49 -20.40
C LEU A 15 -22.16 -6.35 -19.38
N ALA A 16 -21.97 -5.11 -19.84
CA ALA A 16 -22.34 -3.90 -19.11
C ALA A 16 -23.03 -2.90 -20.05
N SER A 17 -24.33 -2.71 -19.86
CA SER A 17 -24.97 -1.41 -20.09
C SER A 17 -26.05 -1.26 -19.02
N GLY A 18 -25.81 -0.36 -18.07
CA GLY A 18 -26.74 -0.03 -16.99
C GLY A 18 -27.21 1.40 -17.13
N SER A 19 -28.47 1.57 -17.50
CA SER A 19 -29.19 2.85 -17.33
C SER A 19 -29.76 2.89 -15.91
N PHE A 20 -29.58 3.99 -15.20
CA PHE A 20 -30.03 4.15 -13.81
C PHE A 20 -31.54 4.39 -13.70
N ALA A 21 -32.19 3.62 -12.83
CA ALA A 21 -33.47 3.96 -12.24
C ALA A 21 -33.27 4.97 -11.09
N ARG A 22 -34.28 5.83 -10.89
CA ARG A 22 -34.24 7.07 -10.11
C ARG A 22 -34.68 6.87 -8.65
N SER A 23 -34.03 7.61 -7.75
CA SER A 23 -34.46 8.07 -6.41
C SER A 23 -34.91 7.04 -5.36
N VAL A 24 -33.95 6.39 -4.71
CA VAL A 24 -34.06 6.18 -3.25
C VAL A 24 -33.63 7.49 -2.59
N ASP A 25 -34.38 7.98 -1.60
CA ASP A 25 -33.93 9.12 -0.78
C ASP A 25 -32.62 8.74 -0.09
N LEU A 26 -31.51 9.29 -0.59
CA LEU A 26 -30.20 8.97 -0.07
C LEU A 26 -30.01 9.60 1.32
N PRO A 27 -29.37 8.90 2.26
CA PRO A 27 -29.26 9.33 3.66
C PRO A 27 -28.48 10.65 3.82
N ASP A 28 -28.72 11.41 4.89
CA ASP A 28 -27.93 12.60 5.20
C ASP A 28 -26.43 12.24 5.28
N PRO A 29 -25.53 12.92 4.54
CA PRO A 29 -24.11 12.57 4.53
C PRO A 29 -23.43 12.85 5.89
N ALA A 30 -24.07 13.61 6.78
CA ALA A 30 -23.60 13.81 8.15
C ALA A 30 -23.56 12.52 8.96
N LEU A 31 -24.40 11.53 8.65
CA LEU A 31 -24.45 10.25 9.36
C LEU A 31 -23.12 9.49 9.30
N PHE A 32 -22.40 9.59 8.18
CA PHE A 32 -21.14 8.89 7.95
C PHE A 32 -19.90 9.63 8.48
N ARG A 33 -20.14 10.64 9.32
CA ARG A 33 -19.11 11.39 10.07
C ARG A 33 -19.22 11.20 11.58
N ASP A 34 -20.24 10.46 12.06
CA ASP A 34 -20.38 10.10 13.45
C ASP A 34 -19.18 9.24 13.91
N ALA A 35 -18.54 9.64 15.01
CA ALA A 35 -17.31 9.00 15.45
C ALA A 35 -17.51 7.52 15.83
N GLU A 36 -18.64 7.18 16.44
CA GLU A 36 -18.91 5.81 16.89
C GLU A 36 -19.20 4.89 15.70
N VAL A 37 -19.96 5.36 14.70
CA VAL A 37 -20.18 4.65 13.44
C VAL A 37 -18.86 4.46 12.70
N VAL A 38 -18.07 5.53 12.52
CA VAL A 38 -16.79 5.45 11.80
C VAL A 38 -15.82 4.52 12.51
N ASP A 39 -15.67 4.63 13.83
CA ASP A 39 -14.73 3.81 14.59
C ASP A 39 -15.15 2.33 14.64
N ALA A 40 -16.46 2.03 14.67
CA ALA A 40 -16.96 0.67 14.51
C ALA A 40 -16.54 0.08 13.16
N PHE A 41 -16.74 0.80 12.05
CA PHE A 41 -16.33 0.35 10.72
C PHE A 41 -14.81 0.18 10.56
N ARG A 42 -13.99 1.00 11.22
CA ARG A 42 -12.53 0.83 11.19
C ARG A 42 -12.09 -0.55 11.67
N SER A 43 -12.81 -1.09 12.65
CA SER A 43 -12.51 -2.34 13.32
C SER A 43 -13.09 -3.58 12.63
N VAL A 44 -13.83 -3.41 11.52
CA VAL A 44 -14.39 -4.53 10.75
C VAL A 44 -13.25 -5.34 10.13
N PRO A 45 -13.08 -6.61 10.50
CA PRO A 45 -12.11 -7.47 9.84
C PRO A 45 -12.59 -7.79 8.42
N ILE A 46 -11.65 -7.87 7.48
CA ILE A 46 -11.88 -8.33 6.12
C ILE A 46 -10.72 -9.22 5.68
N GLN A 47 -10.92 -10.05 4.67
CA GLN A 47 -9.83 -10.78 4.03
C GLN A 47 -9.43 -10.14 2.70
N GLN A 48 -8.12 -9.93 2.50
CA GLN A 48 -7.56 -9.56 1.21
C GLN A 48 -6.22 -10.26 1.01
N ASP A 49 -5.99 -10.85 -0.16
CA ASP A 49 -4.76 -11.58 -0.51
C ASP A 49 -4.40 -12.68 0.51
N GLY A 50 -5.41 -13.30 1.12
CA GLY A 50 -5.26 -14.34 2.13
C GLY A 50 -4.96 -13.85 3.55
N ARG A 51 -4.88 -12.53 3.80
CA ARG A 51 -4.65 -11.94 5.13
C ARG A 51 -5.91 -11.29 5.68
N ILE A 52 -6.19 -11.55 6.96
CA ILE A 52 -7.21 -10.81 7.71
C ILE A 52 -6.64 -9.48 8.18
N LYS A 53 -7.34 -8.40 7.87
CA LYS A 53 -6.93 -7.02 8.20
C LYS A 53 -8.15 -6.12 8.43
N PRO A 54 -8.01 -4.99 9.12
CA PRO A 54 -9.11 -4.08 9.30
C PRO A 54 -9.53 -3.42 7.98
N LEU A 55 -10.82 -3.13 7.85
CA LEU A 55 -11.39 -2.35 6.75
C LEU A 55 -10.74 -0.96 6.65
N ASP A 56 -10.25 -0.41 7.77
CA ASP A 56 -9.45 0.83 7.79
C ASP A 56 -8.21 0.77 6.89
N THR A 57 -7.49 -0.35 6.91
CA THR A 57 -6.33 -0.55 6.04
C THR A 57 -6.76 -0.53 4.57
N TYR A 58 -7.82 -1.26 4.22
CA TYR A 58 -8.35 -1.25 2.86
C TYR A 58 -8.77 0.15 2.40
N ALA A 59 -9.52 0.87 3.23
CA ALA A 59 -9.98 2.22 2.91
C ALA A 59 -8.81 3.18 2.65
N ARG A 60 -7.75 3.13 3.49
CA ARG A 60 -6.56 3.97 3.34
C ARG A 60 -5.84 3.72 2.03
N PHE A 61 -5.63 2.46 1.67
CA PHE A 61 -4.91 2.11 0.44
C PHE A 61 -5.77 2.27 -0.81
N LEU A 62 -7.09 2.07 -0.72
CA LEU A 62 -8.02 2.43 -1.78
C LEU A 62 -7.92 3.94 -2.10
N LEU A 63 -8.05 4.80 -1.09
CA LEU A 63 -7.99 6.25 -1.31
C LEU A 63 -6.60 6.71 -1.73
N LEU A 64 -5.53 6.06 -1.24
CA LEU A 64 -4.16 6.32 -1.68
C LEU A 64 -3.97 5.99 -3.15
N ARG A 65 -4.46 4.83 -3.60
CA ARG A 65 -4.39 4.39 -5.00
C ARG A 65 -5.19 5.29 -5.94
N LEU A 66 -6.36 5.75 -5.51
CA LEU A 66 -7.17 6.65 -6.32
C LEU A 66 -6.55 8.06 -6.35
N SER A 67 -6.34 8.66 -5.18
CA SER A 67 -6.08 10.10 -5.01
C SER A 67 -4.63 10.49 -4.74
N GLY A 68 -3.73 9.52 -4.62
CA GLY A 68 -2.34 9.70 -4.19
C GLY A 68 -2.20 10.08 -2.71
N HIS A 69 -3.28 10.08 -1.93
CA HIS A 69 -3.28 10.46 -0.51
C HIS A 69 -4.20 9.54 0.30
N GLN A 70 -3.90 9.33 1.58
CA GLN A 70 -4.77 8.57 2.51
C GLN A 70 -5.90 9.42 3.11
N SER A 71 -6.13 10.62 2.58
CA SER A 71 -7.20 11.53 3.00
C SER A 71 -7.48 12.54 1.89
N LEU A 72 -8.73 12.97 1.78
CA LEU A 72 -9.18 13.85 0.71
C LEU A 72 -9.47 15.25 1.28
N LYS A 73 -8.93 16.29 0.67
CA LYS A 73 -9.38 17.67 0.93
C LYS A 73 -10.68 17.88 0.16
N VAL A 74 -11.72 18.35 0.85
CA VAL A 74 -13.01 18.66 0.24
C VAL A 74 -13.03 20.16 -0.01
N GLN A 75 -12.85 20.55 -1.26
CA GLN A 75 -12.99 21.93 -1.73
C GLN A 75 -13.81 21.88 -3.02
N ALA A 76 -14.77 22.79 -3.16
CA ALA A 76 -15.45 23.01 -4.41
C ALA A 76 -14.46 23.54 -5.46
N LEU A 77 -14.76 23.31 -6.74
CA LEU A 77 -13.96 23.81 -7.88
C LEU A 77 -13.72 25.33 -7.80
N ASP A 78 -14.66 26.08 -7.21
CA ASP A 78 -14.58 27.54 -7.03
C ASP A 78 -13.92 27.98 -5.70
N GLY A 79 -13.29 27.07 -4.96
CA GLY A 79 -12.65 27.34 -3.66
C GLY A 79 -13.62 27.47 -2.47
N GLY A 80 -14.92 27.22 -2.69
CA GLY A 80 -15.95 27.12 -1.65
C GLY A 80 -16.07 25.73 -1.02
N GLU A 81 -17.05 25.54 -0.13
CA GLU A 81 -17.42 24.21 0.36
C GLU A 81 -18.28 23.47 -0.67
N LEU A 82 -18.14 22.15 -0.74
CA LEU A 82 -19.04 21.35 -1.59
C LEU A 82 -20.45 21.46 -0.99
N ALA A 83 -21.44 21.90 -1.78
CA ALA A 83 -22.81 22.14 -1.28
C ALA A 83 -23.41 20.90 -0.60
N SER A 84 -23.00 19.70 -1.01
CA SER A 84 -23.43 18.42 -0.44
C SER A 84 -22.67 18.00 0.83
N LEU A 85 -21.59 18.69 1.21
CA LEU A 85 -20.79 18.43 2.43
C LEU A 85 -20.42 19.74 3.15
N PRO A 86 -21.41 20.48 3.69
CA PRO A 86 -21.16 21.75 4.36
C PRO A 86 -20.28 21.56 5.61
N GLY A 87 -19.34 22.48 5.82
CA GLY A 87 -18.38 22.49 6.93
C GLY A 87 -17.27 21.43 6.86
N VAL A 88 -17.22 20.59 5.82
CA VAL A 88 -16.22 19.54 5.69
C VAL A 88 -15.03 20.04 4.88
N LYS A 89 -13.87 20.18 5.53
CA LYS A 89 -12.61 20.56 4.87
C LYS A 89 -11.78 19.36 4.44
N LYS A 90 -11.92 18.23 5.13
CA LYS A 90 -11.13 17.03 4.94
C LYS A 90 -11.95 15.79 5.31
N LEU A 91 -11.89 14.79 4.44
CA LEU A 91 -12.38 13.44 4.72
C LEU A 91 -11.20 12.52 4.98
N ASP A 92 -11.28 11.75 6.05
CA ASP A 92 -10.39 10.60 6.20
C ASP A 92 -10.82 9.45 5.29
N ALA A 93 -9.97 8.43 5.15
CA ALA A 93 -10.21 7.32 4.23
C ALA A 93 -11.46 6.50 4.57
N MET A 94 -11.79 6.31 5.85
CA MET A 94 -12.96 5.54 6.26
C MET A 94 -14.24 6.34 6.00
N GLN A 95 -14.25 7.63 6.33
CA GLN A 95 -15.35 8.52 5.97
C GLN A 95 -15.59 8.57 4.46
N PHE A 96 -14.51 8.61 3.67
CA PHE A 96 -14.59 8.53 2.21
C PHE A 96 -15.22 7.21 1.74
N LEU A 97 -14.80 6.06 2.29
CA LEU A 97 -15.35 4.76 1.92
C LEU A 97 -16.84 4.65 2.28
N LEU A 98 -17.23 5.11 3.47
CA LEU A 98 -18.64 5.13 3.88
C LEU A 98 -19.47 6.05 2.98
N LEU A 99 -18.96 7.23 2.61
CA LEU A 99 -19.62 8.07 1.62
C LEU A 99 -19.68 7.38 0.25
N ALA A 100 -18.65 6.66 -0.17
CA ALA A 100 -18.67 5.94 -1.44
C ALA A 100 -19.76 4.86 -1.44
N TRP A 101 -19.92 4.15 -0.31
CA TRP A 101 -20.95 3.13 -0.16
C TRP A 101 -22.35 3.71 -0.05
N PHE A 102 -22.57 4.72 0.81
CA PHE A 102 -23.91 5.22 1.16
C PHE A 102 -24.36 6.45 0.35
N ARG A 103 -23.43 7.26 -0.14
CA ARG A 103 -23.62 8.49 -0.91
C ARG A 103 -22.77 8.53 -2.19
N PRO A 104 -22.90 7.52 -3.07
CA PRO A 104 -22.14 7.48 -4.31
C PRO A 104 -22.45 8.67 -5.22
N ASP A 105 -23.61 9.30 -5.09
CA ASP A 105 -23.98 10.54 -5.79
C ASP A 105 -23.03 11.70 -5.48
N ILE A 106 -22.55 11.83 -4.24
CA ILE A 106 -21.56 12.84 -3.87
C ILE A 106 -20.18 12.43 -4.38
N VAL A 107 -19.82 11.18 -4.15
CA VAL A 107 -18.45 10.69 -4.39
C VAL A 107 -18.13 10.60 -5.88
N ARG A 108 -19.13 10.35 -6.75
CA ARG A 108 -18.95 10.31 -8.21
C ARG A 108 -18.50 11.66 -8.80
N GLU A 109 -18.84 12.76 -8.14
CA GLU A 109 -18.44 14.13 -8.53
C GLU A 109 -17.07 14.55 -7.98
N LEU A 110 -16.48 13.79 -7.05
CA LEU A 110 -15.20 14.14 -6.45
C LEU A 110 -14.04 13.78 -7.40
N PRO A 111 -13.11 14.71 -7.71
CA PRO A 111 -11.97 14.45 -8.56
C PRO A 111 -10.91 13.64 -7.80
N VAL A 112 -11.12 12.33 -7.72
CA VAL A 112 -10.29 11.42 -6.94
C VAL A 112 -9.40 10.54 -7.79
N LEU A 113 -9.64 10.35 -9.09
CA LEU A 113 -8.84 9.49 -9.96
C LEU A 113 -7.64 10.25 -10.52
N VAL A 114 -6.44 9.99 -9.97
CA VAL A 114 -5.19 10.62 -10.44
C VAL A 114 -4.76 10.02 -11.78
N VAL A 115 -4.45 10.90 -12.72
CA VAL A 115 -3.83 10.57 -13.99
C VAL A 115 -2.51 11.33 -14.11
N ASP A 116 -1.38 10.62 -14.01
CA ASP A 116 -0.04 11.23 -14.00
C ASP A 116 0.39 11.79 -15.36
N ASN A 117 -0.19 11.27 -16.45
CA ASN A 117 -0.08 11.81 -17.80
C ASN A 117 -1.46 11.90 -18.43
N SER A 118 -2.06 13.10 -18.47
CA SER A 118 -3.42 13.30 -18.98
C SER A 118 -3.56 13.01 -20.49
N GLN A 119 -2.47 12.80 -21.24
CA GLN A 119 -2.61 12.25 -22.61
C GLN A 119 -3.27 10.86 -22.61
N ALA A 120 -3.18 10.12 -21.50
CA ALA A 120 -3.87 8.84 -21.33
C ALA A 120 -5.40 8.97 -21.38
N VAL A 121 -5.97 10.07 -20.88
CA VAL A 121 -7.43 10.29 -21.00
C VAL A 121 -7.82 10.67 -22.43
N GLY A 122 -6.90 11.26 -23.20
CA GLY A 122 -7.09 11.52 -24.63
C GLY A 122 -7.24 10.24 -25.46
N GLU A 123 -6.59 9.14 -25.08
CA GLU A 123 -6.77 7.82 -25.74
C GLU A 123 -8.20 7.30 -25.63
N VAL A 124 -8.97 7.78 -24.65
CA VAL A 124 -10.37 7.40 -24.40
C VAL A 124 -11.37 8.51 -24.73
N ASP A 125 -10.97 9.51 -25.53
CA ASP A 125 -11.79 10.66 -25.95
C ASP A 125 -12.26 11.57 -24.81
N VAL A 126 -11.49 11.65 -23.73
CA VAL A 126 -11.69 12.65 -22.66
C VAL A 126 -10.65 13.75 -22.82
N GLU A 127 -11.09 15.01 -22.74
CA GLU A 127 -10.19 16.15 -22.91
C GLU A 127 -9.16 16.23 -21.77
N PRO A 128 -7.86 16.25 -22.09
CA PRO A 128 -6.81 16.43 -21.08
C PRO A 128 -6.86 17.83 -20.46
N GLN A 129 -7.04 17.92 -19.14
CA GLN A 129 -7.12 19.20 -18.42
C GLN A 129 -5.73 19.78 -18.06
N GLY A 130 -4.70 18.93 -17.98
CA GLY A 130 -3.34 19.32 -17.60
C GLY A 130 -2.26 18.31 -18.01
N LEU A 131 -1.06 18.38 -17.40
CA LEU A 131 -0.03 17.35 -17.55
C LEU A 131 -0.30 16.16 -16.63
N ARG A 132 -0.57 16.46 -15.36
CA ARG A 132 -1.03 15.54 -14.32
C ARG A 132 -2.27 16.17 -13.71
N ASP A 133 -3.36 15.43 -13.69
CA ASP A 133 -4.62 15.95 -13.17
C ASP A 133 -5.46 14.87 -12.48
N ARG A 134 -6.57 15.28 -11.89
CA ARG A 134 -7.54 14.41 -11.22
C ARG A 134 -8.88 14.51 -11.91
N TYR A 135 -9.49 13.36 -12.14
CA TYR A 135 -10.80 13.25 -12.76
C TYR A 135 -11.78 12.64 -11.77
N SER A 136 -13.01 13.10 -11.84
CA SER A 136 -14.15 12.48 -11.16
C SER A 136 -14.61 11.24 -11.91
N TRP A 137 -15.42 10.41 -11.24
CA TRP A 137 -16.06 9.29 -11.93
C TRP A 137 -17.02 9.81 -13.01
N SER A 138 -17.77 10.90 -12.73
CA SER A 138 -18.74 11.48 -13.65
C SER A 138 -18.11 12.02 -14.94
N GLU A 139 -16.88 12.54 -14.88
CA GLU A 139 -16.14 12.99 -16.06
C GLU A 139 -15.64 11.83 -16.94
N LEU A 140 -15.27 10.69 -16.34
CA LEU A 140 -14.71 9.55 -17.07
C LEU A 140 -15.78 8.54 -17.52
N ASN A 141 -16.91 8.47 -16.84
CA ASN A 141 -17.96 7.50 -17.12
C ASN A 141 -18.51 7.57 -18.57
N PRO A 142 -18.66 8.73 -19.23
CA PRO A 142 -19.01 8.78 -20.66
C PRO A 142 -18.04 8.00 -21.56
N ALA A 143 -16.76 7.94 -21.20
CA ALA A 143 -15.72 7.22 -21.92
C ALA A 143 -15.51 5.77 -21.44
N ARG A 144 -16.34 5.27 -20.51
CA ARG A 144 -16.21 3.95 -19.87
C ARG A 144 -15.99 2.81 -20.87
N GLU A 145 -16.79 2.76 -21.93
CA GLU A 145 -16.73 1.66 -22.89
C GLU A 145 -15.43 1.70 -23.71
N LYS A 146 -14.97 2.90 -24.09
CA LYS A 146 -13.69 3.06 -24.77
C LYS A 146 -12.51 2.74 -23.84
N LEU A 147 -12.59 3.16 -22.57
CA LEU A 147 -11.61 2.82 -21.54
C LEU A 147 -11.52 1.31 -21.32
N ARG A 148 -12.66 0.60 -21.33
CA ARG A 148 -12.70 -0.87 -21.25
C ARG A 148 -11.97 -1.51 -22.44
N GLN A 149 -12.28 -1.08 -23.66
CA GLN A 149 -11.66 -1.60 -24.88
C GLN A 149 -10.14 -1.38 -24.87
N LYS A 150 -9.69 -0.19 -24.48
CA LYS A 150 -8.26 0.14 -24.38
C LYS A 150 -7.55 -0.62 -23.28
N LEU A 151 -8.19 -0.79 -22.12
CA LEU A 151 -7.67 -1.61 -21.04
C LEU A 151 -7.47 -3.06 -21.50
N GLU A 152 -8.45 -3.62 -22.22
CA GLU A 152 -8.37 -4.98 -22.77
C GLU A 152 -7.24 -5.09 -23.82
N GLU A 153 -7.19 -4.16 -24.78
CA GLU A 153 -6.15 -4.07 -25.81
C GLU A 153 -4.74 -4.04 -25.20
N TYR A 154 -4.51 -3.13 -24.24
CA TYR A 154 -3.19 -2.92 -23.66
C TYR A 154 -2.81 -3.97 -22.63
N SER A 155 -3.77 -4.62 -21.96
CA SER A 155 -3.48 -5.71 -21.02
C SER A 155 -2.95 -6.97 -21.71
N GLN A 156 -3.14 -7.12 -23.02
CA GLN A 156 -2.53 -8.21 -23.81
C GLN A 156 -1.05 -7.96 -24.15
N ILE A 157 -0.57 -6.72 -23.98
CA ILE A 157 0.83 -6.37 -24.23
C ILE A 157 1.65 -6.69 -22.97
N ASP A 158 2.82 -7.30 -23.16
CA ASP A 158 3.79 -7.50 -22.07
C ASP A 158 4.07 -6.18 -21.35
N SER A 159 3.97 -6.18 -20.02
CA SER A 159 4.10 -4.98 -19.18
C SER A 159 5.41 -4.21 -19.39
N LYS A 160 6.48 -4.91 -19.79
CA LYS A 160 7.80 -4.32 -20.10
C LYS A 160 7.84 -3.60 -21.44
N LYS A 161 6.89 -3.89 -22.33
CA LYS A 161 6.78 -3.29 -23.68
C LYS A 161 5.76 -2.17 -23.75
N LEU A 162 4.94 -1.99 -22.71
CA LEU A 162 3.99 -0.89 -22.64
C LEU A 162 4.70 0.47 -22.70
N THR A 163 4.22 1.35 -23.57
CA THR A 163 4.61 2.76 -23.52
C THR A 163 4.09 3.41 -22.23
N PRO A 164 4.69 4.53 -21.78
CA PRO A 164 4.22 5.23 -20.58
C PRO A 164 2.73 5.61 -20.62
N ILE A 165 2.20 5.99 -21.79
CA ILE A 165 0.79 6.34 -21.96
C ILE A 165 -0.10 5.10 -21.85
N GLN A 166 0.25 4.01 -22.54
CA GLN A 166 -0.52 2.77 -22.48
C GLN A 166 -0.58 2.21 -21.05
N ARG A 167 0.54 2.26 -20.33
CA ARG A 167 0.59 1.87 -18.91
C ARG A 167 -0.37 2.73 -18.07
N GLN A 168 -0.35 4.05 -18.27
CA GLN A 168 -1.27 4.95 -17.58
C GLN A 168 -2.74 4.66 -17.90
N VAL A 169 -3.08 4.27 -19.14
CA VAL A 169 -4.44 3.85 -19.51
C VAL A 169 -4.84 2.55 -18.80
N VAL A 170 -3.93 1.57 -18.70
CA VAL A 170 -4.16 0.33 -17.96
C VAL A 170 -4.40 0.62 -16.48
N ASP A 171 -3.56 1.46 -15.86
CA ASP A 171 -3.69 1.84 -14.44
C ASP A 171 -4.99 2.61 -14.20
N LEU A 172 -5.33 3.56 -15.07
CA LEU A 172 -6.59 4.29 -15.03
C LEU A 172 -7.79 3.36 -15.15
N GLY A 173 -7.78 2.43 -16.11
CA GLY A 173 -8.86 1.47 -16.32
C GLY A 173 -9.10 0.60 -15.09
N ARG A 174 -8.04 0.01 -14.54
CA ARG A 174 -8.13 -0.80 -13.30
C ARG A 174 -8.68 0.02 -12.14
N ASN A 175 -8.14 1.21 -11.91
CA ASN A 175 -8.58 2.07 -10.82
C ASN A 175 -10.03 2.54 -11.00
N PHE A 176 -10.45 2.89 -12.22
CA PHE A 176 -11.81 3.30 -12.53
C PHE A 176 -12.81 2.17 -12.28
N PHE A 177 -12.57 0.95 -12.81
CA PHE A 177 -13.51 -0.16 -12.67
C PHE A 177 -13.55 -0.73 -11.24
N ASP A 178 -12.43 -0.76 -10.53
CA ASP A 178 -12.41 -1.09 -9.11
C ASP A 178 -13.23 -0.07 -8.31
N PHE A 179 -13.04 1.22 -8.59
CA PHE A 179 -13.77 2.29 -7.91
C PHE A 179 -15.26 2.28 -8.23
N ASP A 180 -15.64 2.02 -9.49
CA ASP A 180 -17.02 1.84 -9.94
C ASP A 180 -17.70 0.69 -9.16
N ALA A 181 -17.00 -0.43 -8.96
CA ALA A 181 -17.53 -1.53 -8.15
C ALA A 181 -17.69 -1.17 -6.67
N VAL A 182 -16.78 -0.34 -6.11
CA VAL A 182 -16.90 0.15 -4.72
C VAL A 182 -18.11 1.08 -4.56
N LEU A 183 -18.35 1.97 -5.52
CA LEU A 183 -19.51 2.89 -5.50
C LEU A 183 -20.84 2.12 -5.54
N ASP A 184 -20.88 1.00 -6.27
CA ASP A 184 -22.07 0.19 -6.44
C ASP A 184 -22.21 -0.91 -5.36
N TYR A 185 -21.32 -0.96 -4.34
CA TYR A 185 -21.27 -2.03 -3.35
C TYR A 185 -22.62 -2.29 -2.64
N LEU A 186 -23.39 -1.22 -2.40
CA LEU A 186 -24.72 -1.24 -1.79
C LEU A 186 -25.85 -0.98 -2.81
N GLU A 187 -25.61 -1.21 -4.11
CA GLU A 187 -26.64 -1.07 -5.16
C GLU A 187 -27.74 -2.13 -5.03
N SER A 188 -27.36 -3.37 -4.73
CA SER A 188 -28.29 -4.49 -4.54
C SER A 188 -29.39 -4.20 -3.49
N PRO A 189 -29.07 -3.75 -2.26
CA PRO A 189 -30.10 -3.41 -1.26
C PRO A 189 -30.90 -2.14 -1.58
N ARG A 190 -30.45 -1.29 -2.50
CA ARG A 190 -31.21 -0.12 -2.98
C ARG A 190 -32.16 -0.44 -4.13
N THR A 191 -31.98 -1.59 -4.76
CA THR A 191 -32.72 -1.95 -5.96
C THR A 191 -34.10 -2.45 -5.56
N ASP A 192 -35.14 -1.90 -6.20
CA ASP A 192 -36.47 -2.50 -6.17
C ASP A 192 -36.49 -3.73 -7.09
N TRP A 193 -36.08 -4.87 -6.55
CA TRP A 193 -36.02 -6.13 -7.29
C TRP A 193 -37.40 -6.58 -7.77
N ARG A 194 -38.48 -6.14 -7.11
CA ARG A 194 -39.84 -6.42 -7.56
C ARG A 194 -40.14 -5.67 -8.86
N ALA A 195 -39.78 -4.40 -8.95
CA ALA A 195 -39.95 -3.64 -10.19
C ALA A 195 -39.01 -4.14 -11.30
N GLU A 196 -37.74 -4.42 -10.99
CA GLU A 196 -36.74 -4.70 -12.03
C GLU A 196 -36.77 -6.14 -12.57
N ALA A 197 -36.99 -7.13 -11.71
CA ALA A 197 -36.85 -8.55 -12.06
C ALA A 197 -38.17 -9.24 -12.42
N LYS A 198 -39.33 -8.72 -11.98
CA LYS A 198 -40.64 -9.40 -12.11
C LYS A 198 -40.96 -9.88 -13.52
N ASP A 199 -40.71 -9.08 -14.55
CA ASP A 199 -41.00 -9.45 -15.94
C ASP A 199 -40.12 -10.60 -16.46
N ALA A 200 -38.94 -10.75 -15.87
CA ALA A 200 -37.96 -11.76 -16.25
C ALA A 200 -38.14 -13.06 -15.44
N LEU A 201 -38.97 -13.08 -14.39
CA LEU A 201 -39.17 -14.26 -13.55
C LEU A 201 -40.28 -15.20 -14.06
N PRO A 202 -40.16 -16.51 -13.82
CA PRO A 202 -41.27 -17.46 -13.97
C PRO A 202 -42.40 -17.17 -12.98
N ALA A 203 -43.65 -17.48 -13.36
CA ALA A 203 -44.82 -17.27 -12.49
C ALA A 203 -44.71 -18.04 -11.16
N GLU A 204 -44.13 -19.24 -11.19
CA GLU A 204 -43.88 -20.07 -10.00
C GLU A 204 -42.95 -19.38 -8.99
N VAL A 205 -41.90 -18.71 -9.49
CA VAL A 205 -40.96 -17.96 -8.64
C VAL A 205 -41.64 -16.73 -8.03
N ILE A 206 -42.45 -16.02 -8.82
CA ILE A 206 -43.21 -14.86 -8.35
C ILE A 206 -44.22 -15.26 -7.26
N ALA A 207 -44.84 -16.43 -7.38
CA ALA A 207 -45.78 -16.94 -6.39
C ALA A 207 -45.10 -17.29 -5.05
N ALA A 208 -43.83 -17.72 -5.09
CA ALA A 208 -43.04 -18.07 -3.90
C ALA A 208 -42.42 -16.86 -3.18
N LEU A 209 -42.34 -15.70 -3.85
CA LEU A 209 -41.82 -14.46 -3.27
C LEU A 209 -42.87 -13.75 -2.39
N PRO A 210 -42.44 -12.85 -1.47
CA PRO A 210 -43.36 -12.09 -0.64
C PRO A 210 -44.42 -11.34 -1.46
N GLN A 211 -45.68 -11.47 -1.02
CA GLN A 211 -46.83 -10.83 -1.63
C GLN A 211 -47.11 -9.48 -0.95
N GLY A 212 -47.46 -8.46 -1.74
CA GLY A 212 -47.63 -7.07 -1.29
C GLY A 212 -46.86 -6.09 -2.17
N ASP A 213 -46.84 -4.81 -1.77
CA ASP A 213 -46.15 -3.73 -2.51
C ASP A 213 -44.72 -3.48 -2.03
N GLN A 214 -44.22 -4.26 -1.06
CA GLN A 214 -42.85 -4.14 -0.59
C GLN A 214 -41.85 -4.65 -1.64
N PRO A 215 -40.69 -3.98 -1.81
CA PRO A 215 -39.62 -4.47 -2.67
C PRO A 215 -39.14 -5.86 -2.23
N TRP A 216 -38.75 -6.69 -3.20
CA TRP A 216 -38.06 -7.95 -2.90
C TRP A 216 -36.60 -7.70 -2.56
N THR A 217 -36.02 -8.57 -1.74
CA THR A 217 -34.57 -8.59 -1.52
C THR A 217 -33.87 -9.49 -2.54
N VAL A 218 -32.57 -9.25 -2.74
CA VAL A 218 -31.76 -10.15 -3.58
C VAL A 218 -31.67 -11.56 -3.01
N TRP A 219 -31.71 -11.70 -1.68
CA TRP A 219 -31.62 -12.99 -0.99
C TRP A 219 -32.87 -13.85 -1.23
N GLU A 220 -34.06 -13.24 -1.15
CA GLU A 220 -35.32 -13.91 -1.49
C GLU A 220 -35.35 -14.30 -2.96
N LEU A 221 -34.91 -13.41 -3.84
CA LEU A 221 -34.82 -13.67 -5.27
C LEU A 221 -33.88 -14.83 -5.57
N ALA A 222 -32.65 -14.78 -5.04
CA ALA A 222 -31.63 -15.80 -5.22
C ALA A 222 -32.08 -17.18 -4.73
N LYS A 223 -32.70 -17.24 -3.54
CA LYS A 223 -33.19 -18.49 -2.95
C LYS A 223 -34.29 -19.13 -3.80
N ASN A 224 -35.30 -18.36 -4.18
CA ASN A 224 -36.46 -18.88 -4.92
C ASN A 224 -36.11 -19.20 -6.37
N LEU A 225 -35.29 -18.36 -7.02
CA LEU A 225 -34.78 -18.64 -8.37
C LEU A 225 -33.85 -19.85 -8.39
N GLY A 226 -32.96 -19.98 -7.40
CA GLY A 226 -32.09 -21.14 -7.23
C GLY A 226 -32.87 -22.44 -7.06
N THR A 227 -33.91 -22.42 -6.23
CA THR A 227 -34.82 -23.57 -6.04
C THR A 227 -35.48 -23.96 -7.36
N PHE A 228 -36.05 -22.99 -8.09
CA PHE A 228 -36.67 -23.24 -9.38
C PHE A 228 -35.69 -23.85 -10.40
N ILE A 229 -34.47 -23.32 -10.50
CA ILE A 229 -33.45 -23.81 -11.44
C ILE A 229 -33.00 -25.23 -11.06
N ARG A 230 -32.84 -25.55 -9.78
CA ARG A 230 -32.46 -26.90 -9.33
C ARG A 230 -33.56 -27.93 -9.60
N THR A 231 -34.82 -27.54 -9.42
CA THR A 231 -35.97 -28.43 -9.64
C THR A 231 -36.27 -28.65 -11.12
N ASN A 232 -36.28 -27.59 -11.92
CA ASN A 232 -36.75 -27.62 -13.31
C ASN A 232 -35.61 -27.64 -14.34
N GLY A 233 -34.36 -27.44 -13.90
CA GLY A 233 -33.21 -27.26 -14.77
C GLY A 233 -33.13 -25.84 -15.36
N PRO A 234 -31.94 -25.40 -15.78
CA PRO A 234 -31.73 -24.04 -16.30
C PRO A 234 -32.44 -23.78 -17.63
N ALA A 235 -32.73 -24.83 -18.41
CA ALA A 235 -33.45 -24.73 -19.68
C ALA A 235 -34.94 -24.38 -19.53
N ALA A 236 -35.49 -24.44 -18.30
CA ALA A 236 -36.86 -24.03 -18.01
C ALA A 236 -37.07 -22.51 -18.08
N LEU A 237 -35.99 -21.72 -18.08
CA LEU A 237 -36.04 -20.28 -18.31
C LEU A 237 -35.79 -19.99 -19.80
N PRO A 238 -36.69 -19.23 -20.48
CA PRO A 238 -36.42 -18.72 -21.81
C PRO A 238 -35.12 -17.94 -21.82
N GLN A 239 -34.29 -18.15 -22.86
CA GLN A 239 -32.92 -17.61 -22.92
C GLN A 239 -32.88 -16.08 -22.74
N GLU A 240 -33.78 -15.34 -23.37
CA GLU A 240 -33.90 -13.88 -23.22
C GLU A 240 -34.14 -13.46 -21.75
N LYS A 241 -35.00 -14.18 -21.03
CA LYS A 241 -35.27 -13.91 -19.61
C LYS A 241 -34.09 -14.28 -18.73
N ALA A 242 -33.43 -15.40 -19.04
CA ALA A 242 -32.21 -15.82 -18.36
C ALA A 242 -31.09 -14.78 -18.52
N ASP A 243 -30.88 -14.28 -19.73
CA ASP A 243 -29.87 -13.25 -20.03
C ASP A 243 -30.19 -11.94 -19.31
N ARG A 244 -31.47 -11.52 -19.29
CA ARG A 244 -31.90 -10.33 -18.54
C ARG A 244 -31.66 -10.49 -17.03
N LEU A 245 -32.06 -11.60 -16.42
CA LEU A 245 -31.83 -11.86 -14.99
C LEU A 245 -30.34 -11.92 -14.67
N LEU A 246 -29.56 -12.58 -15.51
CA LEU A 246 -28.11 -12.69 -15.34
C LEU A 246 -27.46 -11.31 -15.40
N ASN A 247 -27.82 -10.47 -16.36
CA ASN A 247 -27.32 -9.10 -16.46
C ASN A 247 -27.70 -8.25 -15.23
N LEU A 248 -28.92 -8.40 -14.70
CA LEU A 248 -29.34 -7.69 -13.48
C LEU A 248 -28.53 -8.15 -12.27
N MET A 249 -28.44 -9.47 -12.03
CA MET A 249 -27.70 -10.05 -10.91
C MET A 249 -26.21 -9.72 -10.97
N ILE A 250 -25.59 -9.79 -12.15
CA ILE A 250 -24.18 -9.46 -12.34
C ILE A 250 -23.94 -7.99 -12.00
N ASN A 251 -24.70 -7.08 -12.61
CA ASN A 251 -24.41 -5.65 -12.53
C ASN A 251 -24.77 -5.03 -11.18
N LYS A 252 -25.85 -5.51 -10.54
CA LYS A 252 -26.36 -4.93 -9.29
C LYS A 252 -25.91 -5.68 -8.04
N THR A 253 -25.43 -6.91 -8.16
CA THR A 253 -25.11 -7.75 -6.99
C THR A 253 -23.73 -8.39 -7.07
N VAL A 254 -23.47 -9.24 -8.07
CA VAL A 254 -22.24 -10.04 -8.10
C VAL A 254 -21.03 -9.14 -8.28
N ARG A 255 -20.95 -8.36 -9.36
CA ARG A 255 -19.78 -7.51 -9.66
C ARG A 255 -19.47 -6.52 -8.52
N PRO A 256 -20.44 -5.73 -8.01
CA PRO A 256 -20.15 -4.83 -6.88
C PRO A 256 -19.82 -5.62 -5.60
N GLY A 257 -20.49 -6.75 -5.40
CA GLY A 257 -20.28 -7.65 -4.27
C GLY A 257 -18.93 -8.36 -4.26
N MET A 258 -18.10 -8.28 -5.32
CA MET A 258 -16.77 -8.91 -5.37
C MET A 258 -15.63 -8.06 -4.80
N THR A 259 -15.92 -6.84 -4.35
CA THR A 259 -14.93 -5.84 -3.94
C THR A 259 -14.23 -6.15 -2.62
N VAL A 260 -14.98 -6.62 -1.61
CA VAL A 260 -14.50 -6.86 -0.25
C VAL A 260 -15.00 -8.22 0.23
N ALA A 261 -14.08 -9.07 0.69
CA ALA A 261 -14.43 -10.33 1.39
C ALA A 261 -14.64 -10.03 2.88
N LEU A 262 -15.90 -9.92 3.28
CA LEU A 262 -16.28 -9.47 4.62
C LEU A 262 -16.86 -10.58 5.50
N ILE A 263 -17.30 -11.69 4.89
CA ILE A 263 -18.09 -12.72 5.58
C ILE A 263 -17.13 -13.86 5.96
N PRO A 264 -16.84 -14.07 7.26
CA PRO A 264 -16.09 -15.22 7.69
C PRO A 264 -16.93 -16.48 7.44
N PRO A 265 -16.36 -17.58 6.90
CA PRO A 265 -17.11 -18.82 6.73
C PRO A 265 -17.49 -19.41 8.09
N ALA A 266 -18.63 -20.09 8.15
CA ALA A 266 -19.08 -20.80 9.34
C ALA A 266 -18.21 -22.02 9.63
N ASP A 267 -17.69 -22.67 8.58
CA ASP A 267 -16.76 -23.78 8.68
C ASP A 267 -15.32 -23.27 8.93
N PRO A 268 -14.69 -23.61 10.08
CA PRO A 268 -13.30 -23.26 10.36
C PRO A 268 -12.28 -23.83 9.35
N GLU A 269 -12.61 -24.90 8.62
CA GLU A 269 -11.73 -25.47 7.58
C GLU A 269 -11.68 -24.60 6.32
N GLU A 270 -12.71 -23.80 6.05
CA GLU A 270 -12.73 -22.87 4.94
C GLU A 270 -11.91 -21.62 5.28
N LEU A 271 -10.77 -21.46 4.62
CA LEU A 271 -9.84 -20.35 4.86
C LEU A 271 -10.23 -19.06 4.14
N ALA A 272 -10.96 -19.16 3.03
CA ALA A 272 -11.29 -18.00 2.20
C ALA A 272 -12.60 -17.37 2.68
N TRP A 273 -12.56 -16.10 3.06
CA TRP A 273 -13.76 -15.36 3.42
C TRP A 273 -14.61 -15.11 2.19
N LEU A 274 -15.93 -15.16 2.40
CA LEU A 274 -16.90 -15.00 1.33
C LEU A 274 -17.10 -13.51 1.04
N LYS A 275 -17.23 -13.23 -0.25
CA LYS A 275 -17.72 -11.95 -0.74
C LYS A 275 -19.23 -12.04 -0.90
N ILE A 276 -19.90 -10.90 -1.00
CA ILE A 276 -21.36 -10.88 -1.19
C ILE A 276 -21.75 -11.57 -2.50
N GLY A 277 -20.97 -11.37 -3.56
CA GLY A 277 -21.20 -12.05 -4.85
C GLY A 277 -21.08 -13.57 -4.76
N ASP A 278 -20.12 -14.07 -3.98
CA ASP A 278 -19.94 -15.50 -3.74
C ASP A 278 -21.15 -16.07 -2.99
N LEU A 279 -21.57 -15.43 -1.89
CA LEU A 279 -22.68 -15.90 -1.07
C LEU A 279 -24.01 -15.91 -1.84
N VAL A 280 -24.29 -14.89 -2.65
CA VAL A 280 -25.49 -14.87 -3.50
C VAL A 280 -25.47 -16.03 -4.50
N THR A 281 -24.29 -16.33 -5.04
CA THR A 281 -24.09 -17.48 -5.93
C THR A 281 -24.33 -18.79 -5.19
N ASN A 282 -23.81 -18.94 -3.96
CA ASN A 282 -24.02 -20.12 -3.12
C ASN A 282 -25.50 -20.31 -2.79
N VAL A 283 -26.23 -19.25 -2.42
CA VAL A 283 -27.69 -19.30 -2.17
C VAL A 283 -28.47 -19.82 -3.39
N MET A 284 -28.01 -19.48 -4.60
CA MET A 284 -28.63 -19.98 -5.84
C MET A 284 -28.26 -21.43 -6.16
N GLN A 285 -27.05 -21.87 -5.86
CA GLN A 285 -26.52 -23.18 -6.26
C GLN A 285 -26.75 -24.27 -5.22
N GLU A 286 -26.74 -23.92 -3.95
CA GLU A 286 -26.78 -24.85 -2.82
C GLU A 286 -28.20 -24.98 -2.26
N GLU A 287 -28.48 -26.13 -1.65
CA GLU A 287 -29.77 -26.39 -1.02
C GLU A 287 -29.90 -25.61 0.30
N THR A 288 -28.81 -25.49 1.05
CA THR A 288 -28.74 -24.79 2.33
C THR A 288 -27.41 -24.06 2.45
N VAL A 289 -27.45 -22.81 2.88
CA VAL A 289 -26.29 -21.97 3.21
C VAL A 289 -26.29 -21.72 4.71
N PRO A 290 -25.12 -21.63 5.39
CA PRO A 290 -25.06 -21.37 6.82
C PRO A 290 -25.81 -20.09 7.23
N GLU A 291 -26.65 -20.19 8.27
CA GLU A 291 -27.49 -19.07 8.73
C GLU A 291 -26.67 -17.87 9.21
N SER A 292 -25.48 -18.11 9.80
CA SER A 292 -24.60 -17.03 10.26
C SER A 292 -24.06 -16.17 9.11
N GLU A 293 -23.65 -16.80 8.00
CA GLU A 293 -23.15 -16.11 6.81
C GLU A 293 -24.26 -15.29 6.14
N LEU A 294 -25.45 -15.89 5.99
CA LEU A 294 -26.61 -15.20 5.43
C LEU A 294 -27.05 -14.03 6.31
N ARG A 295 -27.03 -14.19 7.64
CA ARG A 295 -27.37 -13.13 8.59
C ARG A 295 -26.43 -11.93 8.47
N ILE A 296 -25.11 -12.14 8.40
CA ILE A 296 -24.14 -11.05 8.22
C ILE A 296 -24.41 -10.31 6.90
N ALA A 297 -24.70 -11.05 5.83
CA ALA A 297 -24.97 -10.46 4.52
C ALA A 297 -26.28 -9.66 4.48
N GLN A 298 -27.31 -10.13 5.20
CA GLN A 298 -28.58 -9.40 5.37
C GLN A 298 -28.41 -8.16 6.24
N GLN A 299 -27.62 -8.24 7.32
CA GLN A 299 -27.32 -7.08 8.16
C GLN A 299 -26.60 -5.97 7.38
N ARG A 300 -25.74 -6.32 6.40
CA ARG A 300 -25.18 -5.34 5.47
C ARG A 300 -26.28 -4.58 4.73
N ASP A 301 -27.33 -5.27 4.29
CA ASP A 301 -28.46 -4.67 3.58
C ASP A 301 -29.30 -3.81 4.52
N ASP A 302 -29.50 -4.26 5.76
CA ASP A 302 -30.21 -3.52 6.81
C ASP A 302 -29.55 -2.18 7.12
N LEU A 303 -28.24 -2.03 6.93
CA LEU A 303 -27.55 -0.73 7.08
C LEU A 303 -28.14 0.35 6.16
N VAL A 304 -28.59 -0.01 4.95
CA VAL A 304 -29.19 0.94 4.01
C VAL A 304 -30.53 1.43 4.55
N ALA A 305 -31.36 0.52 5.06
CA ALA A 305 -32.63 0.89 5.69
C ALA A 305 -32.41 1.68 6.98
N ALA A 306 -31.44 1.29 7.79
CA ALA A 306 -31.10 1.96 9.05
C ALA A 306 -30.57 3.38 8.83
N ALA A 307 -29.82 3.62 7.74
CA ALA A 307 -29.38 4.96 7.36
C ALA A 307 -30.58 5.90 7.05
N ALA A 308 -31.66 5.38 6.47
CA ALA A 308 -32.90 6.15 6.26
C ALA A 308 -33.65 6.43 7.59
N GLY A 309 -33.48 5.55 8.59
CA GLY A 309 -34.02 5.72 9.95
C GLY A 309 -33.28 6.75 10.81
N GLY A 310 -32.19 7.35 10.31
CA GLY A 310 -31.40 8.36 11.00
C GLY A 310 -30.26 7.80 11.85
N GLN A 311 -29.59 8.69 12.59
CA GLN A 311 -28.30 8.40 13.25
C GLN A 311 -28.36 7.26 14.26
N GLU A 312 -29.38 7.21 15.12
CA GLU A 312 -29.48 6.16 16.15
C GLU A 312 -29.73 4.79 15.53
N SER A 313 -30.59 4.72 14.51
CA SER A 313 -30.89 3.48 13.80
C SER A 313 -29.63 2.95 13.09
N LEU A 314 -28.93 3.81 12.36
CA LEU A 314 -27.67 3.45 11.70
C LEU A 314 -26.61 2.98 12.69
N ARG A 315 -26.49 3.66 13.83
CA ARG A 315 -25.54 3.30 14.88
C ARG A 315 -25.79 1.91 15.43
N GLN A 316 -27.04 1.61 15.81
CA GLN A 316 -27.42 0.29 16.32
C GLN A 316 -27.20 -0.82 15.28
N ALA A 317 -27.62 -0.59 14.03
CA ALA A 317 -27.41 -1.55 12.95
C ALA A 317 -25.92 -1.79 12.67
N THR A 318 -25.11 -0.73 12.68
CA THR A 318 -23.65 -0.80 12.52
C THR A 318 -23.02 -1.63 13.63
N LEU A 319 -23.33 -1.34 14.90
CA LEU A 319 -22.77 -2.07 16.04
C LEU A 319 -23.16 -3.56 16.01
N ALA A 320 -24.40 -3.87 15.64
CA ALA A 320 -24.85 -5.26 15.49
C ALA A 320 -24.10 -5.99 14.35
N PHE A 321 -23.99 -5.36 13.19
CA PHE A 321 -23.27 -5.88 12.03
C PHE A 321 -21.79 -6.15 12.34
N VAL A 322 -21.09 -5.16 12.91
CA VAL A 322 -19.67 -5.30 13.29
C VAL A 322 -19.49 -6.39 14.34
N LYS A 323 -20.39 -6.46 15.33
CA LYS A 323 -20.33 -7.47 16.39
C LYS A 323 -20.43 -8.88 15.82
N ASP A 324 -21.40 -9.17 14.96
CA ASP A 324 -21.59 -10.54 14.46
C ASP A 324 -20.41 -11.00 13.57
N ILE A 325 -19.85 -10.12 12.73
CA ILE A 325 -18.64 -10.43 11.95
C ILE A 325 -17.47 -10.74 12.90
N ARG A 326 -17.28 -9.90 13.92
CA ARG A 326 -16.17 -10.05 14.88
C ARG A 326 -16.32 -11.30 15.72
N ASP A 327 -17.51 -11.60 16.22
CA ASP A 327 -17.77 -12.81 16.99
C ASP A 327 -17.45 -14.08 16.15
N GLN A 328 -17.83 -14.09 14.88
CA GLN A 328 -17.54 -15.21 13.99
C GLN A 328 -16.05 -15.32 13.65
N ALA A 329 -15.36 -14.19 13.42
CA ALA A 329 -13.91 -14.18 13.21
C ALA A 329 -13.11 -14.55 14.48
N GLU A 330 -13.59 -14.17 15.67
CA GLU A 330 -12.98 -14.52 16.96
C GLU A 330 -13.11 -16.01 17.24
N ALA A 331 -14.27 -16.61 16.93
CA ALA A 331 -14.46 -18.06 17.03
C ALA A 331 -13.45 -18.85 16.18
N ARG A 332 -12.91 -18.23 15.13
CA ARG A 332 -11.87 -18.77 14.23
C ARG A 332 -10.44 -18.38 14.66
N GLY A 333 -10.28 -17.54 15.68
CA GLY A 333 -8.98 -17.01 16.13
C GLY A 333 -8.36 -15.98 15.18
N GLU A 334 -9.15 -15.36 14.30
CA GLU A 334 -8.68 -14.53 13.19
C GLU A 334 -8.59 -13.03 13.52
N LEU A 335 -9.03 -12.58 14.70
CA LEU A 335 -9.03 -11.15 15.09
C LEU A 335 -7.74 -10.64 15.73
N LYS A 336 -6.80 -11.54 16.05
CA LYS A 336 -5.64 -11.30 16.94
C LYS A 336 -4.92 -9.96 16.75
N HIS A 337 -4.77 -9.49 15.50
CA HIS A 337 -3.99 -8.29 15.17
C HIS A 337 -4.81 -7.13 14.58
N VAL A 338 -6.12 -7.30 14.40
CA VAL A 338 -6.97 -6.34 13.68
C VAL A 338 -6.97 -4.97 14.39
N ASP A 339 -7.25 -4.95 15.69
CA ASP A 339 -7.29 -3.70 16.46
C ASP A 339 -5.90 -3.08 16.64
N MET A 340 -4.87 -3.93 16.70
CA MET A 340 -3.48 -3.48 16.74
C MET A 340 -3.13 -2.69 15.48
N GLU A 341 -3.53 -3.20 14.31
CA GLU A 341 -3.30 -2.54 13.01
C GLU A 341 -4.07 -1.23 12.86
N VAL A 342 -5.33 -1.16 13.32
CA VAL A 342 -6.07 0.11 13.40
C VAL A 342 -5.27 1.11 14.23
N SER A 343 -4.88 0.74 15.45
CA SER A 343 -4.13 1.63 16.35
C SER A 343 -2.77 2.03 15.76
N TYR A 344 -2.15 1.15 14.97
CA TYR A 344 -0.86 1.38 14.33
C TYR A 344 -0.93 2.51 13.31
N TYR A 345 -1.91 2.48 12.40
CA TYR A 345 -2.08 3.53 11.40
C TYR A 345 -2.57 4.86 11.99
N HIS A 346 -3.31 4.84 13.10
CA HIS A 346 -3.71 6.06 13.80
C HIS A 346 -2.55 6.76 14.54
N ARG A 347 -1.58 6.00 15.05
CA ARG A 347 -0.42 6.57 15.76
C ARG A 347 0.64 7.17 14.83
N ASP A 348 0.63 6.82 13.55
CA ASP A 348 1.53 7.33 12.51
C ASP A 348 2.99 7.49 12.98
N PHE A 349 3.59 6.37 13.39
CA PHE A 349 4.93 6.33 13.99
C PHE A 349 6.00 6.96 13.11
N PHE A 350 5.89 6.82 11.78
CA PHE A 350 6.94 7.24 10.85
C PHE A 350 6.88 8.73 10.52
N THR A 351 5.68 9.32 10.41
CA THR A 351 5.57 10.79 10.31
C THR A 351 6.07 11.45 11.60
N ASN A 352 5.75 10.87 12.76
CA ASN A 352 6.26 11.37 14.03
C ASN A 352 7.79 11.23 14.13
N ALA A 353 8.35 10.10 13.71
CA ALA A 353 9.80 9.90 13.64
C ALA A 353 10.47 10.93 12.72
N LEU A 354 9.89 11.25 11.57
CA LEU A 354 10.35 12.30 10.65
C LEU A 354 10.48 13.64 11.37
N VAL A 355 9.44 14.06 12.11
CA VAL A 355 9.43 15.33 12.84
C VAL A 355 10.55 15.39 13.88
N TRP A 356 10.73 14.32 14.66
CA TRP A 356 11.79 14.25 15.66
C TRP A 356 13.20 14.20 15.06
N TYR A 357 13.37 13.52 13.92
CA TYR A 357 14.64 13.52 13.19
C TYR A 357 14.96 14.91 12.62
N LEU A 358 13.97 15.59 12.04
CA LEU A 358 14.12 16.95 11.52
C LEU A 358 14.44 17.96 12.63
N LEU A 359 13.74 17.86 13.76
CA LEU A 359 14.03 18.70 14.94
C LEU A 359 15.45 18.44 15.47
N GLY A 360 15.87 17.17 15.53
CA GLY A 360 17.22 16.79 15.94
C GLY A 360 18.29 17.37 15.02
N PHE A 361 18.06 17.33 13.70
CA PHE A 361 18.91 17.97 12.70
C PHE A 361 19.03 19.47 12.91
N LEU A 362 17.91 20.19 13.01
CA LEU A 362 17.90 21.65 13.17
C LEU A 362 18.61 22.08 14.46
N LEU A 363 18.34 21.40 15.57
CA LEU A 363 18.99 21.66 16.86
C LEU A 363 20.50 21.38 16.82
N ALA A 364 20.92 20.31 16.14
CA ALA A 364 22.33 20.00 15.97
C ALA A 364 23.04 21.08 15.13
N VAL A 365 22.42 21.53 14.04
CA VAL A 365 22.96 22.64 13.22
C VAL A 365 23.07 23.93 14.01
N LEU A 366 22.05 24.31 14.80
CA LEU A 366 22.11 25.46 15.69
C LEU A 366 23.25 25.34 16.71
N GLY A 367 23.48 24.14 17.25
CA GLY A 367 24.59 23.86 18.15
C GLY A 367 25.98 23.99 17.51
N LEU A 368 26.08 23.80 16.18
CA LEU A 368 27.31 23.97 15.40
C LEU A 368 27.61 25.45 15.09
N LEU A 369 26.62 26.35 15.10
CA LEU A 369 26.82 27.78 14.81
C LEU A 369 27.54 28.55 15.93
N ALA A 370 27.44 28.09 17.18
CA ALA A 370 28.11 28.71 18.33
C ALA A 370 28.90 27.68 19.16
N PRO A 371 29.99 27.12 18.60
CA PRO A 371 30.80 26.11 19.27
C PRO A 371 31.30 26.59 20.64
N ALA A 372 31.38 25.68 21.62
CA ALA A 372 31.86 25.93 23.00
C ALA A 372 30.99 26.85 23.89
N SER A 373 29.82 27.30 23.44
CA SER A 373 28.87 28.07 24.25
C SER A 373 27.98 27.18 25.15
N LYS A 374 27.42 27.76 26.24
CA LYS A 374 26.34 27.10 27.02
C LYS A 374 25.15 26.74 26.13
N PHE A 375 24.86 27.58 25.14
CA PHE A 375 23.82 27.35 24.13
C PHE A 375 24.06 26.06 23.34
N SER A 376 25.28 25.85 22.80
CA SER A 376 25.65 24.62 22.07
C SER A 376 25.56 23.35 22.92
N ARG A 377 25.82 23.45 24.23
CA ARG A 377 25.61 22.31 25.15
C ARG A 377 24.14 21.96 25.29
N ILE A 378 23.27 22.96 25.46
CA ILE A 378 21.82 22.77 25.59
C ILE A 378 21.24 22.22 24.29
N THR A 379 21.51 22.87 23.15
CA THR A 379 21.00 22.43 21.85
C THR A 379 21.53 21.06 21.47
N GLY A 380 22.77 20.72 21.81
CA GLY A 380 23.32 19.38 21.59
C GLY A 380 22.63 18.29 22.40
N TRP A 381 22.26 18.56 23.65
CA TRP A 381 21.50 17.61 24.48
C TRP A 381 20.07 17.44 23.96
N LEU A 382 19.41 18.55 23.60
CA LEU A 382 18.08 18.53 22.99
C LEU A 382 18.09 17.81 21.63
N ALA A 383 19.12 18.02 20.81
CA ALA A 383 19.30 17.32 19.55
C ALA A 383 19.45 15.81 19.75
N ALA A 384 20.25 15.39 20.74
CA ALA A 384 20.40 13.98 21.08
C ALA A 384 19.10 13.36 21.59
N ALA A 385 18.36 14.04 22.47
CA ALA A 385 17.05 13.59 22.96
C ALA A 385 16.03 13.45 21.81
N SER A 386 15.99 14.44 20.92
CA SER A 386 15.15 14.42 19.71
C SER A 386 15.52 13.27 18.78
N MET A 387 16.81 13.02 18.59
CA MET A 387 17.31 11.91 17.77
C MET A 387 16.93 10.55 18.34
N VAL A 388 17.06 10.38 19.67
CA VAL A 388 16.64 9.16 20.36
C VAL A 388 15.12 8.99 20.26
N ALA A 389 14.32 10.04 20.43
CA ALA A 389 12.88 9.98 20.27
C ALA A 389 12.47 9.53 18.85
N GLY A 390 13.08 10.12 17.82
CA GLY A 390 12.84 9.71 16.43
C GLY A 390 13.25 8.26 16.16
N TRP A 391 14.40 7.83 16.71
CA TRP A 391 14.86 6.45 16.58
C TRP A 391 13.96 5.44 17.30
N VAL A 392 13.50 5.77 18.50
CA VAL A 392 12.54 4.94 19.25
C VAL A 392 11.23 4.83 18.49
N MET A 393 10.69 5.92 17.96
CA MET A 393 9.43 5.88 17.18
C MET A 393 9.57 5.06 15.90
N ASN A 394 10.66 5.24 15.15
CA ASN A 394 10.93 4.46 13.95
C ASN A 394 11.06 2.96 14.28
N THR A 395 11.87 2.62 15.28
CA THR A 395 12.10 1.23 15.69
C THR A 395 10.84 0.60 16.28
N TRP A 396 10.07 1.34 17.08
CA TRP A 396 8.81 0.85 17.64
C TRP A 396 7.75 0.63 16.58
N GLY A 397 7.63 1.55 15.60
CA GLY A 397 6.77 1.36 14.44
C GLY A 397 7.14 0.09 13.66
N ILE A 398 8.44 -0.15 13.45
CA ILE A 398 8.95 -1.39 12.86
C ILE A 398 8.56 -2.61 13.71
N THR A 399 8.75 -2.57 15.03
CA THR A 399 8.40 -3.68 15.93
C THR A 399 6.92 -4.02 15.92
N VAL A 400 6.04 -3.02 15.99
CA VAL A 400 4.58 -3.25 15.93
C VAL A 400 4.18 -3.88 14.60
N ARG A 401 4.81 -3.48 13.48
CA ARG A 401 4.60 -4.17 12.19
C ARG A 401 4.99 -5.63 12.28
N CYS A 402 6.14 -5.97 12.88
CA CYS A 402 6.54 -7.37 13.04
C CYS A 402 5.50 -8.19 13.79
N LEU A 403 4.87 -7.60 14.81
CA LEU A 403 3.82 -8.26 15.59
C LEU A 403 2.57 -8.50 14.74
N ILE A 404 2.12 -7.49 13.98
CA ILE A 404 0.94 -7.58 13.10
C ILE A 404 1.16 -8.61 11.99
N THR A 405 2.33 -8.59 11.34
CA THR A 405 2.64 -9.46 10.20
C THR A 405 3.22 -10.81 10.60
N GLU A 406 3.48 -11.03 11.90
CA GLU A 406 4.12 -12.22 12.47
C GLU A 406 5.45 -12.64 11.81
N ARG A 407 6.21 -11.65 11.33
CA ARG A 407 7.46 -11.84 10.60
C ARG A 407 8.41 -10.64 10.78
N PRO A 408 9.72 -10.81 10.53
CA PRO A 408 10.67 -9.70 10.55
C PRO A 408 10.38 -8.62 9.48
N PRO A 409 10.78 -7.36 9.72
CA PRO A 409 10.26 -6.19 9.01
C PRO A 409 11.14 -5.79 7.82
N ILE A 410 11.50 -6.74 6.96
CA ILE A 410 12.45 -6.50 5.86
C ILE A 410 12.10 -7.34 4.63
N ALA A 411 10.82 -7.53 4.37
CA ALA A 411 10.39 -8.35 3.24
C ALA A 411 10.10 -7.51 2.00
N THR A 412 9.70 -6.24 2.18
CA THR A 412 9.44 -5.29 1.08
C THR A 412 10.50 -4.20 1.00
N LEU A 413 10.59 -3.51 -0.14
CA LEU A 413 11.47 -2.33 -0.27
C LEU A 413 11.07 -1.23 0.73
N TYR A 414 9.77 -0.98 0.91
CA TYR A 414 9.27 -0.05 1.92
C TYR A 414 9.82 -0.38 3.32
N GLU A 415 9.71 -1.65 3.73
CA GLU A 415 10.22 -2.13 5.02
C GLU A 415 11.74 -2.00 5.16
N THR A 416 12.50 -2.30 4.09
CA THR A 416 13.96 -2.13 4.09
C THR A 416 14.38 -0.67 4.25
N ILE A 417 13.63 0.29 3.70
CA ILE A 417 13.90 1.74 3.85
C ILE A 417 13.79 2.13 5.33
N LEU A 418 12.71 1.69 6.00
CA LEU A 418 12.50 1.97 7.42
C LEU A 418 13.64 1.40 8.27
N PHE A 419 14.00 0.14 8.03
CA PHE A 419 15.02 -0.56 8.78
C PHE A 419 16.43 0.02 8.58
N ILE A 420 16.81 0.31 7.33
CA ILE A 420 18.10 0.96 7.01
C ILE A 420 18.16 2.35 7.66
N THR A 421 17.06 3.11 7.62
CA THR A 421 17.00 4.42 8.28
C THR A 421 17.19 4.32 9.79
N ALA A 422 16.54 3.35 10.45
CA ALA A 422 16.73 3.08 11.88
C ALA A 422 18.19 2.68 12.19
N THR A 423 18.80 1.86 11.33
CA THR A 423 20.21 1.45 11.49
C THR A 423 21.17 2.62 11.33
N ILE A 424 20.99 3.47 10.30
CA ILE A 424 21.83 4.67 10.10
C ILE A 424 21.70 5.62 11.30
N ALA A 425 20.48 5.88 11.76
CA ALA A 425 20.25 6.74 12.93
C ALA A 425 20.92 6.18 14.19
N LEU A 426 20.85 4.86 14.42
CA LEU A 426 21.55 4.21 15.54
C LEU A 426 23.07 4.37 15.42
N VAL A 427 23.64 4.08 14.25
CA VAL A 427 25.09 4.21 14.04
C VAL A 427 25.53 5.67 14.24
N CYS A 428 24.75 6.66 13.78
CA CYS A 428 25.02 8.08 14.03
C CYS A 428 24.95 8.44 15.53
N LEU A 429 24.00 7.90 16.30
CA LEU A 429 23.94 8.07 17.75
C LEU A 429 25.19 7.47 18.44
N LEU A 430 25.61 6.27 18.03
CA LEU A 430 26.84 5.63 18.53
C LEU A 430 28.09 6.42 18.17
N LEU A 431 28.17 6.95 16.94
CA LEU A 431 29.26 7.81 16.51
C LEU A 431 29.31 9.11 17.32
N GLU A 432 28.16 9.71 17.66
CA GLU A 432 28.13 10.90 18.51
C GLU A 432 28.72 10.63 19.91
N MET A 433 28.50 9.44 20.47
CA MET A 433 29.08 9.06 21.78
C MET A 433 30.62 9.07 21.75
N VAL A 434 31.22 8.79 20.60
CA VAL A 434 32.67 8.77 20.37
C VAL A 434 33.18 10.16 19.98
N LEU A 435 32.54 10.80 19.01
CA LEU A 435 33.00 12.05 18.39
C LEU A 435 32.69 13.29 19.23
N LYS A 436 31.54 13.29 19.95
CA LYS A 436 31.06 14.38 20.82
C LYS A 436 31.10 15.77 20.20
N ASN A 437 30.95 15.85 18.88
CA ASN A 437 31.10 17.09 18.10
C ASN A 437 29.80 17.52 17.40
N ARG A 438 28.66 16.88 17.70
CA ARG A 438 27.32 17.16 17.14
C ARG A 438 27.15 16.90 15.66
N PHE A 439 28.25 16.66 14.93
CA PHE A 439 28.22 16.35 13.51
C PHE A 439 27.42 15.07 13.23
N ALA A 440 27.61 14.03 14.04
CA ALA A 440 26.90 12.78 13.87
C ALA A 440 25.40 12.92 14.16
N LEU A 441 25.00 13.79 15.10
CA LEU A 441 23.59 14.13 15.33
C LEU A 441 22.97 14.89 14.15
N ALA A 442 23.69 15.87 13.58
CA ALA A 442 23.20 16.58 12.40
C ALA A 442 23.04 15.62 11.21
N LEU A 443 24.04 14.79 10.94
CA LEU A 443 23.99 13.82 9.86
C LEU A 443 22.88 12.76 10.08
N GLY A 444 22.80 12.21 11.28
CA GLY A 444 21.76 11.24 11.65
C GLY A 444 20.36 11.82 11.57
N GLY A 445 20.17 13.07 11.98
CA GLY A 445 18.88 13.78 11.88
C GLY A 445 18.47 14.02 10.44
N LEU A 446 19.40 14.48 9.60
CA LEU A 446 19.15 14.70 8.18
C LEU A 446 18.80 13.39 7.47
N LEU A 447 19.63 12.36 7.64
CA LEU A 447 19.41 11.06 6.99
C LEU A 447 18.19 10.34 7.55
N GLY A 448 17.91 10.48 8.85
CA GLY A 448 16.68 10.00 9.47
C GLY A 448 15.43 10.64 8.86
N ALA A 449 15.42 11.96 8.74
CA ALA A 449 14.31 12.70 8.13
C ALA A 449 14.14 12.37 6.64
N LEU A 450 15.24 12.32 5.87
CA LEU A 450 15.22 11.93 4.47
C LEU A 450 14.76 10.48 4.27
N GLY A 451 15.16 9.56 5.15
CA GLY A 451 14.73 8.17 5.11
C GLY A 451 13.23 7.99 5.35
N MET A 452 12.67 8.70 6.33
CA MET A 452 11.22 8.70 6.58
C MET A 452 10.44 9.44 5.48
N LEU A 453 11.01 10.49 4.89
CA LEU A 453 10.40 11.13 3.73
C LEU A 453 10.39 10.18 2.53
N MET A 454 11.48 9.45 2.31
CA MET A 454 11.61 8.47 1.24
C MET A 454 10.63 7.30 1.42
N SER A 455 10.39 6.82 2.65
CA SER A 455 9.37 5.79 2.88
C SER A 455 7.95 6.29 2.57
N TYR A 456 7.62 7.53 2.95
CA TYR A 456 6.34 8.16 2.58
C TYR A 456 6.18 8.29 1.06
N LEU A 457 7.21 8.78 0.36
CA LEU A 457 7.20 8.89 -1.10
C LEU A 457 7.07 7.52 -1.76
N PHE A 458 7.77 6.51 -1.25
CA PHE A 458 7.68 5.14 -1.77
C PHE A 458 6.25 4.60 -1.62
N MET A 459 5.65 4.73 -0.43
CA MET A 459 4.27 4.31 -0.18
C MET A 459 3.29 5.03 -1.12
N ALA A 460 3.47 6.33 -1.36
CA ALA A 460 2.62 7.10 -2.26
C ALA A 460 2.79 6.73 -3.74
N LEU A 461 3.99 6.34 -4.16
CA LEU A 461 4.28 5.89 -5.52
C LEU A 461 3.80 4.47 -5.79
N ASP A 462 4.01 3.56 -4.83
CA ASP A 462 3.60 2.16 -4.94
C ASP A 462 2.08 2.04 -4.78
N ALA A 463 1.49 2.85 -3.89
CA ALA A 463 0.06 2.94 -3.61
C ALA A 463 -0.63 1.60 -3.30
N GLN A 464 0.14 0.62 -2.84
CA GLN A 464 -0.31 -0.69 -2.36
C GLN A 464 -0.23 -0.79 -0.84
N ASP A 465 -0.92 -1.78 -0.28
CA ASP A 465 -0.80 -2.13 1.13
C ASP A 465 0.67 -2.45 1.47
N THR A 466 1.21 -1.71 2.44
CA THR A 466 2.61 -1.86 2.84
C THR A 466 2.88 -3.14 3.64
N MET A 467 1.84 -3.88 4.06
CA MET A 467 1.92 -5.15 4.78
C MET A 467 1.32 -6.32 3.96
N PRO A 468 1.87 -6.64 2.77
CA PRO A 468 1.31 -7.69 1.92
C PRO A 468 1.58 -9.09 2.50
N THR A 469 0.86 -10.11 2.02
CA THR A 469 1.24 -11.51 2.23
C THR A 469 2.53 -11.82 1.46
N LEU A 470 3.36 -12.71 2.01
CA LEU A 470 4.63 -13.06 1.38
C LEU A 470 4.50 -14.31 0.55
N GLN A 471 5.33 -14.39 -0.48
CA GLN A 471 5.52 -15.63 -1.23
C GLN A 471 6.09 -16.72 -0.33
N ALA A 472 5.69 -17.97 -0.59
CA ALA A 472 6.00 -19.14 0.23
C ALA A 472 7.48 -19.27 0.62
N VAL A 473 8.41 -18.95 -0.28
CA VAL A 473 9.86 -19.03 -0.04
C VAL A 473 10.33 -18.03 1.04
N LEU A 474 9.68 -16.86 1.14
CA LEU A 474 9.99 -15.85 2.16
C LEU A 474 9.29 -16.09 3.51
N ILE A 475 8.46 -17.12 3.64
CA ILE A 475 7.72 -17.41 4.88
C ILE A 475 8.64 -17.99 5.98
N THR A 476 9.88 -18.37 5.65
CA THR A 476 10.84 -18.84 6.67
C THR A 476 11.34 -17.68 7.54
N ASN A 477 10.68 -17.49 8.69
CA ASN A 477 11.02 -16.44 9.67
C ASN A 477 12.50 -16.47 10.09
N PHE A 478 13.15 -17.65 10.09
CA PHE A 478 14.56 -17.79 10.43
C PHE A 478 15.49 -17.04 9.48
N TRP A 479 15.34 -17.24 8.16
CA TRP A 479 16.23 -16.63 7.17
C TRP A 479 15.92 -15.14 6.99
N LEU A 480 14.65 -14.76 7.06
CA LEU A 480 14.23 -13.36 7.06
C LEU A 480 14.79 -12.62 8.28
N ALA A 481 14.87 -13.27 9.45
CA ALA A 481 15.41 -12.67 10.69
C ALA A 481 16.95 -12.65 10.77
N THR A 482 17.65 -13.44 9.96
CA THR A 482 19.11 -13.57 10.06
C THR A 482 19.80 -12.96 8.84
N HIS A 483 19.70 -13.62 7.69
CA HIS A 483 20.34 -13.20 6.44
C HIS A 483 19.91 -11.79 6.04
N VAL A 484 18.60 -11.55 5.94
CA VAL A 484 18.05 -10.31 5.38
C VAL A 484 18.30 -9.12 6.34
N ILE A 485 18.23 -9.35 7.66
CA ILE A 485 18.63 -8.35 8.65
C ILE A 485 20.12 -8.00 8.49
N ALA A 486 21.00 -9.02 8.47
CA ALA A 486 22.44 -8.80 8.38
C ALA A 486 22.83 -8.03 7.10
N ILE A 487 22.32 -8.41 5.94
CA ILE A 487 22.66 -7.74 4.68
C ILE A 487 22.19 -6.27 4.66
N ASN A 488 21.02 -5.96 5.22
CA ASN A 488 20.51 -4.58 5.30
C ASN A 488 21.29 -3.71 6.30
N ILE A 489 21.78 -4.28 7.42
CA ILE A 489 22.74 -3.59 8.29
C ILE A 489 24.03 -3.26 7.52
N GLY A 490 24.50 -4.21 6.69
CA GLY A 490 25.62 -4.00 5.79
C GLY A 490 25.38 -2.83 4.83
N TYR A 491 24.22 -2.80 4.17
CA TYR A 491 23.83 -1.72 3.26
C TYR A 491 23.79 -0.37 3.96
N ALA A 492 23.22 -0.28 5.16
CA ALA A 492 23.21 0.93 5.97
C ALA A 492 24.63 1.45 6.25
N GLY A 493 25.56 0.57 6.62
CA GLY A 493 26.96 0.92 6.85
C GLY A 493 27.66 1.43 5.58
N CYS A 494 27.53 0.70 4.46
CA CYS A 494 28.13 1.08 3.18
C CYS A 494 27.61 2.43 2.67
N LEU A 495 26.31 2.66 2.73
CA LEU A 495 25.69 3.94 2.35
C LEU A 495 26.13 5.08 3.26
N LEU A 496 26.17 4.86 4.58
CA LEU A 496 26.62 5.88 5.53
C LEU A 496 28.08 6.27 5.29
N ALA A 497 28.97 5.30 5.01
CA ALA A 497 30.37 5.58 4.66
C ALA A 497 30.50 6.44 3.39
N SER A 498 29.66 6.18 2.38
CA SER A 498 29.58 6.99 1.15
C SER A 498 29.11 8.42 1.45
N VAL A 499 28.02 8.58 2.20
CA VAL A 499 27.49 9.92 2.54
C VAL A 499 28.48 10.73 3.37
N ILE A 500 29.14 10.13 4.37
CA ILE A 500 30.18 10.81 5.15
C ILE A 500 31.33 11.26 4.23
N SER A 501 31.66 10.46 3.21
CA SER A 501 32.68 10.83 2.20
C SER A 501 32.21 11.96 1.29
N MET A 502 30.92 12.03 0.91
CA MET A 502 30.36 13.17 0.18
C MET A 502 30.49 14.46 1.00
N VAL A 503 30.19 14.40 2.30
CA VAL A 503 30.35 15.55 3.21
C VAL A 503 31.82 15.97 3.29
N TRP A 504 32.75 15.02 3.40
CA TRP A 504 34.18 15.31 3.42
C TRP A 504 34.67 15.96 2.12
N VAL A 505 34.24 15.46 0.95
CA VAL A 505 34.59 16.06 -0.35
C VAL A 505 34.03 17.48 -0.44
N GLY A 506 32.74 17.67 -0.14
CA GLY A 506 32.11 18.99 -0.15
C GLY A 506 32.84 19.99 0.76
N TRP A 507 33.18 19.57 1.98
CA TRP A 507 33.97 20.38 2.91
C TRP A 507 35.36 20.73 2.36
N ARG A 508 36.05 19.78 1.73
CA ARG A 508 37.36 20.01 1.09
C ARG A 508 37.26 21.03 -0.06
N VAL A 509 36.23 20.92 -0.91
CA VAL A 509 35.99 21.85 -2.03
C VAL A 509 35.74 23.27 -1.50
N VAL A 510 34.85 23.41 -0.51
CA VAL A 510 34.55 24.72 0.11
C VAL A 510 35.79 25.34 0.76
N THR A 511 36.62 24.52 1.41
CA THR A 511 37.87 24.99 2.04
C THR A 511 39.04 25.13 1.06
N ARG A 512 38.84 24.86 -0.24
CA ARG A 512 39.89 24.86 -1.29
C ARG A 512 41.13 24.05 -0.89
N GLY A 513 40.90 22.90 -0.24
CA GLY A 513 41.97 22.04 0.26
C GLY A 513 42.79 22.59 1.43
N ARG A 514 42.45 23.77 1.97
CA ARG A 514 43.10 24.40 3.14
C ARG A 514 42.43 24.01 4.47
N GLY A 515 41.58 22.99 4.46
CA GLY A 515 40.90 22.49 5.65
C GLY A 515 41.85 21.89 6.69
N ASP A 516 41.39 21.84 7.94
CA ASP A 516 42.15 21.30 9.06
C ASP A 516 42.49 19.80 8.86
N ARG A 517 43.78 19.47 8.98
CA ARG A 517 44.28 18.10 8.85
C ARG A 517 43.69 17.18 9.91
N GLU A 518 43.39 17.67 11.10
CA GLU A 518 42.80 16.85 12.17
C GLU A 518 41.36 16.46 11.86
N VAL A 519 40.57 17.42 11.36
CA VAL A 519 39.21 17.17 10.87
C VAL A 519 39.24 16.15 9.73
N SER A 520 40.14 16.32 8.75
CA SER A 520 40.25 15.35 7.66
C SER A 520 40.61 13.94 8.15
N ARG A 521 41.52 13.81 9.14
CA ARG A 521 41.86 12.51 9.73
C ARG A 521 40.67 11.88 10.46
N LEU A 522 39.86 12.70 11.13
CA LEU A 522 38.67 12.25 11.84
C LEU A 522 37.66 11.63 10.86
N PHE A 523 37.33 12.34 9.78
CA PHE A 523 36.46 11.83 8.72
C PHE A 523 36.98 10.50 8.15
N THR A 524 38.27 10.44 7.81
CA THR A 524 38.88 9.20 7.31
C THR A 524 38.77 8.05 8.30
N ARG A 525 39.00 8.29 9.60
CA ARG A 525 38.87 7.26 10.65
C ARG A 525 37.43 6.76 10.77
N VAL A 526 36.46 7.67 10.75
CA VAL A 526 35.03 7.34 10.84
C VAL A 526 34.61 6.54 9.61
N VAL A 527 34.94 7.00 8.39
CA VAL A 527 34.61 6.29 7.15
C VAL A 527 35.22 4.90 7.14
N TYR A 528 36.50 4.76 7.52
CA TYR A 528 37.15 3.45 7.61
C TYR A 528 36.42 2.52 8.59
N GLY A 529 36.08 3.01 9.79
CA GLY A 529 35.36 2.22 10.79
C GLY A 529 33.95 1.81 10.35
N VAL A 530 33.20 2.73 9.74
CA VAL A 530 31.86 2.46 9.19
C VAL A 530 31.93 1.51 8.00
N THR A 531 32.97 1.60 7.16
CA THR A 531 33.25 0.63 6.10
C THR A 531 33.54 -0.76 6.66
N CYS A 532 34.35 -0.90 7.72
CA CYS A 532 34.56 -2.19 8.38
C CYS A 532 33.24 -2.76 8.92
N PHE A 533 32.43 -1.93 9.56
CA PHE A 533 31.11 -2.31 10.07
C PHE A 533 30.19 -2.80 8.93
N GLY A 534 30.07 -2.02 7.85
CA GLY A 534 29.27 -2.38 6.68
C GLY A 534 29.74 -3.67 6.02
N LEU A 535 31.06 -3.84 5.85
CA LEU A 535 31.65 -5.05 5.27
C LEU A 535 31.38 -6.29 6.13
N LEU A 536 31.53 -6.21 7.45
CA LEU A 536 31.27 -7.34 8.35
C LEU A 536 29.86 -7.89 8.13
N PHE A 537 28.87 -7.02 8.17
CA PHE A 537 27.47 -7.41 8.02
C PHE A 537 27.12 -7.78 6.58
N ALA A 538 27.69 -7.11 5.58
CA ALA A 538 27.51 -7.47 4.17
C ALA A 538 28.10 -8.85 3.85
N LEU A 539 29.28 -9.18 4.39
CA LEU A 539 29.92 -10.48 4.20
C LEU A 539 29.10 -11.58 4.89
N VAL A 540 28.80 -11.41 6.18
CA VAL A 540 28.00 -12.38 6.95
C VAL A 540 26.63 -12.55 6.29
N GLY A 541 25.97 -11.46 5.92
CA GLY A 541 24.73 -11.46 5.16
C GLY A 541 24.87 -12.28 3.88
N THR A 542 25.84 -11.98 3.02
CA THR A 542 26.03 -12.68 1.73
C THR A 542 26.24 -14.19 1.92
N VAL A 543 27.05 -14.60 2.90
CA VAL A 543 27.28 -16.03 3.19
C VAL A 543 26.00 -16.69 3.68
N LEU A 544 25.26 -16.08 4.63
CA LEU A 544 23.98 -16.59 5.10
C LEU A 544 22.95 -16.69 3.96
N GLY A 545 23.00 -15.76 3.00
CA GLY A 545 22.15 -15.76 1.81
C GLY A 545 22.41 -16.96 0.91
N GLY A 546 23.68 -17.33 0.72
CA GLY A 546 24.02 -18.55 -0.02
C GLY A 546 23.54 -19.82 0.70
N ILE A 547 23.61 -19.86 2.04
CA ILE A 547 23.07 -21.00 2.81
C ILE A 547 21.55 -21.09 2.65
N TRP A 548 20.85 -19.95 2.74
CA TRP A 548 19.41 -19.88 2.50
C TRP A 548 19.02 -20.31 1.07
N ALA A 549 19.78 -19.88 0.06
CA ALA A 549 19.56 -20.30 -1.32
C ALA A 549 19.74 -21.81 -1.49
N ASN A 550 20.70 -22.42 -0.78
CA ASN A 550 20.89 -23.87 -0.80
C ASN A 550 19.71 -24.60 -0.15
N ASP A 551 19.22 -24.09 0.97
CA ASP A 551 18.05 -24.63 1.69
C ASP A 551 16.76 -24.51 0.86
N SER A 552 16.58 -23.40 0.16
CA SER A 552 15.33 -23.09 -0.59
C SER A 552 15.30 -23.64 -2.02
N TRP A 553 16.44 -23.64 -2.71
CA TRP A 553 16.54 -23.95 -4.13
C TRP A 553 17.56 -25.04 -4.47
N GLY A 554 18.19 -25.66 -3.46
CA GLY A 554 19.15 -26.74 -3.65
C GLY A 554 20.50 -26.31 -4.21
N ARG A 555 20.80 -25.00 -4.27
CA ARG A 555 22.10 -24.47 -4.70
C ARG A 555 22.57 -23.29 -3.85
N PHE A 556 23.84 -23.30 -3.45
CA PHE A 556 24.43 -22.21 -2.67
C PHE A 556 24.58 -20.89 -3.44
N TRP A 557 24.83 -20.96 -4.74
CA TRP A 557 25.05 -19.79 -5.59
C TRP A 557 24.67 -20.09 -7.03
N GLY A 558 24.22 -19.09 -7.78
CA GLY A 558 23.75 -19.21 -9.16
C GLY A 558 23.93 -17.95 -10.00
N TRP A 559 24.71 -16.98 -9.54
CA TRP A 559 25.11 -15.78 -10.29
C TRP A 559 23.94 -14.91 -10.75
N ASP A 560 22.83 -14.91 -10.02
CA ASP A 560 21.73 -14.01 -10.33
C ASP A 560 22.06 -12.56 -9.95
N PRO A 561 21.30 -11.57 -10.46
CA PRO A 561 21.63 -10.16 -10.21
C PRO A 561 21.71 -9.76 -8.73
N LYS A 562 20.92 -10.36 -7.84
CA LYS A 562 20.95 -10.03 -6.41
C LYS A 562 22.18 -10.62 -5.74
N GLU A 563 22.49 -11.88 -6.05
CA GLU A 563 23.71 -12.55 -5.59
C GLU A 563 24.97 -11.77 -6.03
N ASN A 564 25.03 -11.38 -7.31
CA ASN A 564 26.14 -10.56 -7.85
C ASN A 564 26.22 -9.18 -7.19
N GLY A 565 25.09 -8.52 -6.96
CA GLY A 565 25.03 -7.25 -6.25
C GLY A 565 25.60 -7.34 -4.83
N ALA A 566 25.25 -8.38 -4.08
CA ALA A 566 25.78 -8.64 -2.75
C ALA A 566 27.30 -8.89 -2.79
N LEU A 567 27.78 -9.71 -3.73
CA LEU A 567 29.20 -9.97 -3.94
C LEU A 567 29.98 -8.69 -4.27
N MET A 568 29.46 -7.83 -5.15
CA MET A 568 30.10 -6.55 -5.49
C MET A 568 30.31 -5.67 -4.26
N ILE A 569 29.34 -5.60 -3.34
CA ILE A 569 29.48 -4.82 -2.10
C ILE A 569 30.62 -5.37 -1.24
N VAL A 570 30.66 -6.69 -1.05
CA VAL A 570 31.72 -7.36 -0.27
C VAL A 570 33.10 -7.10 -0.88
N LEU A 571 33.23 -7.27 -2.20
CA LEU A 571 34.48 -7.03 -2.91
C LEU A 571 34.92 -5.56 -2.81
N MET A 572 34.00 -4.60 -2.96
CA MET A 572 34.34 -3.18 -2.81
C MET A 572 34.80 -2.85 -1.39
N GLY A 573 34.16 -3.41 -0.36
CA GLY A 573 34.63 -3.27 1.02
C GLY A 573 36.03 -3.85 1.22
N LEU A 574 36.31 -5.05 0.69
CA LEU A 574 37.63 -5.65 0.73
C LEU A 574 38.68 -4.81 -0.01
N VAL A 575 38.36 -4.29 -1.21
CA VAL A 575 39.23 -3.41 -1.99
C VAL A 575 39.61 -2.17 -1.18
N ILE A 576 38.65 -1.52 -0.52
CA ILE A 576 38.91 -0.34 0.32
C ILE A 576 39.86 -0.67 1.47
N LEU A 577 39.57 -1.74 2.22
CA LEU A 577 40.39 -2.12 3.36
C LEU A 577 41.81 -2.52 2.95
N HIS A 578 41.94 -3.41 1.96
CA HIS A 578 43.26 -3.89 1.50
C HIS A 578 44.08 -2.77 0.86
N SER A 579 43.45 -1.93 0.04
CA SER A 579 44.16 -0.79 -0.57
C SER A 579 44.62 0.22 0.48
N ARG A 580 43.84 0.41 1.56
CA ARG A 580 44.20 1.30 2.65
C ARG A 580 45.32 0.72 3.52
N LEU A 581 45.21 -0.55 3.89
CA LEU A 581 46.21 -1.26 4.69
C LEU A 581 47.54 -1.42 3.94
N GLY A 582 47.49 -1.71 2.63
CA GLY A 582 48.66 -1.81 1.76
C GLY A 582 49.27 -0.46 1.37
N GLY A 583 48.73 0.66 1.83
CA GLY A 583 49.26 2.01 1.55
C GLY A 583 49.04 2.51 0.11
N ILE A 584 48.29 1.76 -0.71
CA ILE A 584 47.96 2.11 -2.10
C ILE A 584 47.06 3.35 -2.14
N VAL A 585 46.03 3.40 -1.29
CA VAL A 585 45.13 4.56 -1.18
C VAL A 585 45.36 5.34 0.11
N LYS A 586 45.58 6.64 -0.05
CA LYS A 586 45.67 7.60 1.04
C LYS A 586 44.28 8.12 1.42
N VAL A 587 44.21 9.26 2.10
CA VAL A 587 42.96 9.88 2.57
C VAL A 587 41.94 10.03 1.43
N THR A 588 42.36 10.69 0.34
CA THR A 588 41.49 10.89 -0.82
C THR A 588 40.96 9.59 -1.40
N GLY A 589 41.85 8.64 -1.70
CA GLY A 589 41.47 7.41 -2.38
C GLY A 589 40.49 6.58 -1.56
N LEU A 590 40.59 6.61 -0.22
CA LEU A 590 39.61 5.98 0.66
C LEU A 590 38.22 6.61 0.49
N HIS A 591 38.12 7.95 0.51
CA HIS A 591 36.84 8.63 0.33
C HIS A 591 36.24 8.40 -1.07
N GLN A 592 37.06 8.41 -2.12
CA GLN A 592 36.61 8.12 -3.50
C GLN A 592 36.10 6.70 -3.66
N LEU A 593 36.81 5.72 -3.10
CA LEU A 593 36.35 4.34 -3.13
C LEU A 593 35.08 4.14 -2.28
N SER A 594 34.93 4.84 -1.16
CA SER A 594 33.68 4.85 -0.38
C SER A 594 32.49 5.46 -1.14
N LEU A 595 32.72 6.49 -1.99
CA LEU A 595 31.69 6.99 -2.89
C LEU A 595 31.25 5.92 -3.89
N LEU A 596 32.23 5.25 -4.54
CA LEU A 596 31.96 4.15 -5.47
C LEU A 596 31.25 2.96 -4.79
N MET A 597 31.58 2.66 -3.53
CA MET A 597 30.84 1.68 -2.73
C MET A 597 29.36 2.08 -2.60
N GLY A 598 29.07 3.36 -2.37
CA GLY A 598 27.68 3.86 -2.34
C GLY A 598 26.92 3.60 -3.65
N ILE A 599 27.57 3.83 -4.81
CA ILE A 599 26.99 3.55 -6.13
C ILE A 599 26.62 2.07 -6.24
N VAL A 600 27.56 1.20 -5.87
CA VAL A 600 27.40 -0.27 -5.89
C VAL A 600 26.30 -0.71 -4.93
N THR A 601 26.22 -0.15 -3.72
CA THR A 601 25.17 -0.48 -2.75
C THR A 601 23.79 -0.05 -3.23
N VAL A 602 23.65 1.15 -3.80
CA VAL A 602 22.37 1.62 -4.38
C VAL A 602 21.94 0.72 -5.56
N PHE A 603 22.88 0.32 -6.41
CA PHE A 603 22.59 -0.64 -7.49
C PHE A 603 22.12 -1.99 -6.97
N SER A 604 22.82 -2.57 -5.98
CA SER A 604 22.44 -3.86 -5.38
C SER A 604 21.12 -3.80 -4.61
N TRP A 605 20.80 -2.69 -3.97
CA TRP A 605 19.58 -2.57 -3.16
C TRP A 605 18.35 -2.29 -4.02
N PHE A 606 18.41 -1.29 -4.92
CA PHE A 606 17.29 -0.89 -5.76
C PHE A 606 17.43 -1.32 -7.21
N GLY A 607 18.60 -1.15 -7.81
CA GLY A 607 18.83 -1.36 -9.25
C GLY A 607 18.59 -2.79 -9.74
N VAL A 608 19.00 -3.80 -8.97
CA VAL A 608 18.83 -5.22 -9.35
C VAL A 608 17.37 -5.63 -9.44
N ASN A 609 16.48 -5.05 -8.62
CA ASN A 609 15.04 -5.33 -8.70
C ASN A 609 14.49 -4.88 -10.05
N GLN A 610 15.05 -3.84 -10.66
CA GLN A 610 14.59 -3.30 -11.94
C GLN A 610 14.93 -4.16 -13.15
N LEU A 611 15.84 -5.13 -12.98
CA LEU A 611 16.30 -5.95 -14.09
C LEU A 611 15.28 -7.02 -14.49
N GLY A 612 14.29 -7.34 -13.66
CA GLY A 612 13.25 -8.27 -14.09
C GLY A 612 13.68 -9.74 -14.13
N LEU A 613 14.85 -10.09 -13.58
CA LEU A 613 15.53 -11.37 -13.79
C LEU A 613 15.95 -12.03 -12.47
N GLY A 614 15.93 -13.36 -12.43
CA GLY A 614 16.42 -14.17 -11.30
C GLY A 614 15.32 -14.71 -10.38
N LEU A 615 15.68 -15.67 -9.52
CA LEU A 615 14.78 -16.34 -8.58
C LEU A 615 14.33 -15.44 -7.42
N HIS A 616 14.95 -14.26 -7.27
CA HIS A 616 14.66 -13.27 -6.24
C HIS A 616 13.68 -12.17 -6.70
N SER A 617 12.87 -12.44 -7.71
CA SER A 617 12.03 -11.48 -8.45
C SER A 617 10.72 -11.08 -7.74
N TYR A 618 10.77 -10.89 -6.42
CA TYR A 618 9.58 -10.72 -5.58
C TYR A 618 9.27 -9.28 -5.16
N GLY A 619 10.04 -8.30 -5.64
CA GLY A 619 9.95 -6.89 -5.22
C GLY A 619 10.20 -5.92 -6.36
N PHE A 620 9.55 -6.14 -7.51
CA PHE A 620 9.62 -5.23 -8.65
C PHE A 620 9.05 -3.86 -8.31
N THR A 621 9.72 -2.82 -8.78
CA THR A 621 9.28 -1.44 -8.60
C THR A 621 9.43 -0.68 -9.89
N ASP A 622 8.38 -0.49 -10.67
CA ASP A 622 8.52 0.26 -11.91
C ASP A 622 8.78 1.76 -11.65
N GLY A 623 9.49 2.42 -12.58
CA GLY A 623 9.65 3.88 -12.56
C GLY A 623 10.79 4.46 -11.70
N ILE A 624 11.54 3.65 -10.93
CA ILE A 624 12.62 4.17 -10.06
C ILE A 624 13.93 4.49 -10.83
N TRP A 625 14.05 4.10 -12.10
CA TRP A 625 15.28 4.35 -12.91
C TRP A 625 15.73 5.82 -12.91
N ARG A 626 14.80 6.77 -13.02
CA ARG A 626 15.13 8.20 -12.97
C ARG A 626 15.76 8.59 -11.63
N ALA A 627 15.24 8.08 -10.52
CA ALA A 627 15.80 8.32 -9.19
C ALA A 627 17.18 7.69 -9.03
N LEU A 628 17.41 6.49 -9.59
CA LEU A 628 18.72 5.84 -9.59
C LEU A 628 19.75 6.62 -10.39
N PHE A 629 19.43 7.01 -11.63
CA PHE A 629 20.32 7.81 -12.46
C PHE A 629 20.64 9.17 -11.83
N THR A 630 19.64 9.81 -11.20
CA THR A 630 19.86 11.06 -10.46
C THR A 630 20.82 10.84 -9.29
N THR A 631 20.62 9.77 -8.51
CA THR A 631 21.48 9.42 -7.37
C THR A 631 22.92 9.16 -7.81
N TRP A 632 23.13 8.37 -8.86
CA TRP A 632 24.47 8.10 -9.39
C TRP A 632 25.11 9.34 -10.03
N SER A 633 24.33 10.20 -10.67
CA SER A 633 24.82 11.46 -11.23
C SER A 633 25.31 12.40 -10.14
N ILE A 634 24.57 12.52 -9.03
CA ILE A 634 24.99 13.28 -7.86
C ILE A 634 26.30 12.69 -7.29
N GLN A 635 26.36 11.38 -7.06
CA GLN A 635 27.58 10.74 -6.53
C GLN A 635 28.77 10.91 -7.47
N GLY A 636 28.57 10.76 -8.78
CA GLY A 636 29.59 10.99 -9.81
C GLY A 636 30.08 12.44 -9.82
N ALA A 637 29.18 13.42 -9.64
CA ALA A 637 29.56 14.82 -9.52
C ALA A 637 30.47 15.07 -8.30
N PHE A 638 30.18 14.44 -7.14
CA PHE A 638 31.07 14.50 -5.98
C PHE A 638 32.43 13.84 -6.25
N MET A 639 32.47 12.73 -6.97
CA MET A 639 33.75 12.10 -7.34
C MET A 639 34.60 13.02 -8.22
N LEU A 640 33.98 13.70 -9.20
CA LEU A 640 34.66 14.63 -10.11
C LEU A 640 35.08 15.94 -9.43
N ALA A 641 34.27 16.44 -8.49
CA ALA A 641 34.54 17.69 -7.79
C ALA A 641 35.84 17.69 -6.98
N GLU A 642 36.41 16.51 -6.70
CA GLU A 642 37.70 16.40 -6.02
C GLU A 642 38.90 16.75 -6.90
N PHE A 643 38.74 16.72 -8.23
CA PHE A 643 39.80 17.03 -9.19
C PHE A 643 39.82 18.51 -9.62
N VAL A 644 38.92 19.33 -9.07
CA VAL A 644 38.78 20.78 -9.28
C VAL A 644 39.19 21.51 -8.01
#